data_AF-A0A182YCY9-F1
#
_entry.id   AF-A0A182YCY9-F1
#
_cell.length_a   1.000
_cell.length_b   1.000
_cell.length_c   1.000
_cell.angle_alpha   90.00
_cell.angle_beta   90.00
_cell.angle_gamma   90.00
#
_symmetry.space_group_name_H-M   'P 1'
#
loop_
_entity.id
_entity.type
_entity.pdbx_description
1 polymer ?
#
loop_
_entity_poly.entity_id
_entity_poly.type
_entity_poly.pdbx_seq_one_letter_code
_entity_poly.pdbx_strand_id
1 'polypeptide(L)'
;MSGIQNEAFLTEMEDGTTLTKRKSNGFMTVVEGVPSISYGHDETPPVDGQTPAIGRQGQSTDTLYDRLAGAIERHRKHIELGVYIILNVVVIVFFGFATNYYLEYGTAIGSSVSERSDTKGAMLRYRSQSKMIVWCDGYGMLVLLIGFVYLGLMYYYLVKPVLGRPFKKYLAEPAIRIITHITKPWYVRLAVLCLVLVGFGLFVYFETRDQTERLISLSGMAFLLVISFCVSKHPTKINYRPVVLGVIFQFLLGLFCIRWEVGRSIFTCVGNKVATFLNYAKAGASFVYGSVLVGDGENEYAIFAFAVLSVIYFFSFFISILYYLGAMQWVVLKLGWILQSILGTTVCESVIAAANIFLGMSESPLLIRPYLKDLTHSEIHSIMTSGYATVSGTVLAAYISFGANPAHLVTASVMAAPGALCFAKMIYPETEESKTRSDNIQMEEATDSSMLDAASNGAGAATPIVLGIIANLIAFVSFVAFLNGLLAWFGWRVGWEDVSLENIFGAVFRPLAFVMGVPWDDSYYVGKVIGIKMIVNEFVAFQRLGDFIAEQVISPRSAAIATYAVCGFANPSSMGIMIGTLSAMVPDKRNVITSVAFRAFLTGSIVCFMTASIGGLLMDDTIFNNFGKMGSLDEAIVLNSTEEIALSTLGLDDSERPEPKRSNIKRYSTICIVNGCVAIFFGFATKRYIEHEQNCQTNCGMQWCDGYGMLVLLLGLVYMGLLYFLLLKPSLEPSVYRKLAPIGSHFQRMFRSRPAKLSLGAAIVLGFAIFLYFDTRADTYRLMPLTGMVVLLALSLLMSKHPKKINYRPVCMGLLLQAILGLVCIRWDVGRSIFSCIGAKVDTFLGYSSVGAAFVYGDALIKQYAVFAFSVLSVIYFFSFFISVLYYVGAMQWVVLKLGWILQSLMGTTVCEGIMAAANIFLGMSETPLIIKPYVKDLTHSELHSVMASGFATVSGTVLAAYISFGASPGHLITASVISAPAVLCVAKIIYPEVEESKTTSDNIVIAKSADSSVVDAACNGASSAISLILGIIANLIAFVSFVAFVNGLLAWFGMLVGLEDVSLEWFCGYIFRPLAFVMGVSWRDSEHVGQVIGIKTVVNEFVAYQRLGELIKDEIITKRSATIATYAICGFANPSSLGIMIGAMSAMAPERRGAITSVSFRSFITGSVACFLTACIAGLLIDDPQDSQGSPSNMAALSNSTDV
;
A
#
# COMPACT_ATOMS: atom_id res chain seq x y z
N MET A 1 -8.21 -8.85 31.15
CA MET A 1 -8.12 -7.99 32.36
C MET A 1 -6.89 -7.10 32.23
N SER A 2 -6.88 -5.94 32.90
CA SER A 2 -5.78 -4.95 32.93
C SER A 2 -4.41 -5.59 33.25
N GLY A 3 -3.26 -5.13 32.73
CA GLY A 3 -2.96 -3.86 32.05
C GLY A 3 -2.09 -2.96 32.95
N ILE A 4 -0.79 -2.86 32.63
CA ILE A 4 0.17 -1.84 33.10
C ILE A 4 1.12 -1.57 31.91
N GLN A 5 1.25 -0.30 31.53
CA GLN A 5 2.27 0.18 30.59
C GLN A 5 3.46 0.74 31.38
N ASN A 6 4.65 0.76 30.78
CA ASN A 6 5.69 1.74 31.09
C ASN A 6 6.52 2.01 29.82
N GLU A 7 6.14 3.04 29.08
CA GLU A 7 6.99 3.69 28.08
C GLU A 7 7.66 4.90 28.74
N ALA A 8 9.00 4.94 28.73
CA ALA A 8 9.73 6.17 29.02
C ALA A 8 11.12 6.16 28.36
N PHE A 9 11.44 7.31 27.75
CA PHE A 9 12.71 7.79 27.20
C PHE A 9 12.95 7.63 25.69
N LEU A 10 12.86 8.77 25.00
CA LEU A 10 14.01 9.44 24.37
C LEU A 10 13.64 10.91 24.10
N THR A 11 14.36 11.84 24.72
CA THR A 11 14.27 13.27 24.46
C THR A 11 15.66 13.77 24.13
N GLU A 12 15.89 14.21 22.90
CA GLU A 12 17.14 14.86 22.52
C GLU A 12 17.13 16.33 22.97
N MET A 13 18.28 16.78 23.49
CA MET A 13 18.63 18.19 23.56
C MET A 13 20.10 18.35 23.17
N GLU A 14 20.34 18.99 22.04
CA GLU A 14 21.62 19.62 21.75
C GLU A 14 21.71 20.94 22.54
N ASP A 15 22.75 21.11 23.37
CA ASP A 15 23.59 22.30 23.30
C ASP A 15 24.86 22.12 24.16
N GLY A 16 25.98 22.67 23.70
CA GLY A 16 27.29 22.46 24.32
C GLY A 16 27.66 23.52 25.36
N THR A 17 28.29 23.11 26.47
CA THR A 17 29.37 23.88 27.13
C THR A 17 30.10 23.06 28.20
N THR A 18 31.39 23.33 28.39
CA THR A 18 32.24 22.73 29.43
C THR A 18 31.98 23.29 30.82
N LEU A 19 32.01 22.46 31.89
CA LEU A 19 32.81 22.68 33.13
C LEU A 19 32.56 21.67 34.28
N THR A 20 33.68 21.10 34.78
CA THR A 20 34.02 20.65 36.16
C THR A 20 32.97 20.18 37.20
N LYS A 21 33.21 18.93 37.68
CA LYS A 21 32.95 18.36 39.03
C LYS A 21 32.32 19.25 40.13
N ARG A 22 31.19 18.80 40.70
CA ARG A 22 30.99 18.78 42.17
C ARG A 22 29.97 17.72 42.62
N LYS A 23 30.24 17.07 43.77
CA LYS A 23 29.33 16.10 44.43
C LYS A 23 28.19 16.81 45.16
N SER A 24 26.99 16.23 45.16
CA SER A 24 26.07 16.25 46.31
C SER A 24 25.11 15.06 46.23
N ASN A 25 24.59 14.61 47.39
CA ASN A 25 23.99 13.28 47.57
C ASN A 25 22.47 13.23 47.35
N GLY A 26 21.96 12.04 47.01
CA GLY A 26 20.76 11.47 47.63
C GLY A 26 19.52 11.29 46.74
N PHE A 27 19.31 10.09 46.19
CA PHE A 27 18.53 9.04 46.87
C PHE A 27 18.79 7.66 46.22
N MET A 28 18.32 6.59 46.86
CA MET A 28 18.89 5.24 46.78
C MET A 28 17.83 4.19 46.45
N THR A 29 18.03 3.38 45.39
CA THR A 29 17.63 1.96 45.31
C THR A 29 18.30 1.23 44.14
N VAL A 30 19.48 0.69 44.43
CA VAL A 30 20.10 -0.57 43.94
C VAL A 30 19.43 -1.30 42.75
N VAL A 31 20.19 -1.41 41.65
CA VAL A 31 20.24 -2.61 40.80
C VAL A 31 21.70 -2.97 40.56
N GLU A 32 22.13 -4.09 41.13
CA GLU A 32 23.33 -4.87 40.75
C GLU A 32 22.84 -6.33 40.63
N GLY A 33 23.32 -7.18 39.72
CA GLY A 33 24.38 -7.05 38.72
C GLY A 33 24.97 -8.44 38.44
N VAL A 34 25.56 -8.68 37.27
CA VAL A 34 26.57 -9.73 36.99
C VAL A 34 27.25 -9.37 35.65
N PRO A 35 28.57 -9.60 35.46
CA PRO A 35 29.38 -8.68 34.65
C PRO A 35 29.83 -9.21 33.28
N SER A 36 30.12 -8.28 32.38
CA SER A 36 30.88 -8.51 31.15
C SER A 36 32.38 -8.64 31.42
N ILE A 37 32.99 -9.77 31.04
CA ILE A 37 34.45 -9.96 31.09
C ILE A 37 35.07 -9.50 29.77
N SER A 38 36.02 -8.56 29.84
CA SER A 38 36.86 -8.15 28.71
C SER A 38 38.23 -8.81 28.81
N TYR A 39 38.69 -9.45 27.74
CA TYR A 39 40.07 -9.95 27.64
C TYR A 39 41.03 -8.84 27.21
N GLY A 40 42.17 -8.72 27.90
CA GLY A 40 43.33 -7.95 27.49
C GLY A 40 44.58 -8.61 28.05
N HIS A 41 45.54 -8.96 27.19
CA HIS A 41 46.83 -9.51 27.59
C HIS A 41 47.72 -8.41 28.20
N ASP A 42 48.48 -8.72 29.27
CA ASP A 42 49.95 -8.86 29.16
C ASP A 42 50.65 -9.26 30.50
N GLU A 43 51.61 -10.17 30.35
CA GLU A 43 52.89 -10.36 31.05
C GLU A 43 53.08 -10.29 32.60
N THR A 44 53.59 -11.44 33.12
CA THR A 44 54.47 -11.66 34.31
C THR A 44 53.90 -11.84 35.75
N PRO A 45 54.53 -12.72 36.59
CA PRO A 45 54.09 -13.05 37.97
C PRO A 45 55.12 -12.62 39.07
N PRO A 46 54.98 -13.05 40.34
CA PRO A 46 53.84 -13.02 41.29
C PRO A 46 54.22 -12.18 42.56
N VAL A 47 53.42 -12.24 43.64
CA VAL A 47 53.87 -12.42 45.06
C VAL A 47 52.69 -12.33 46.06
N ASP A 48 52.65 -13.33 46.95
CA ASP A 48 52.03 -13.49 48.28
C ASP A 48 51.00 -12.49 48.88
N GLY A 49 50.02 -13.05 49.62
CA GLY A 49 49.66 -12.46 50.92
C GLY A 49 48.22 -12.53 51.44
N GLN A 50 47.84 -13.66 52.05
CA GLN A 50 46.96 -13.76 53.24
C GLN A 50 45.50 -13.21 53.22
N THR A 51 44.55 -14.15 53.23
CA THR A 51 43.24 -14.03 53.93
C THR A 51 43.41 -13.89 55.45
N PRO A 52 42.59 -13.07 56.16
CA PRO A 52 41.39 -13.60 56.86
C PRO A 52 40.20 -12.58 56.99
N ALA A 53 38.99 -12.89 57.49
CA ALA A 53 38.19 -14.13 57.53
C ALA A 53 36.75 -13.86 58.08
N ILE A 54 35.76 -14.70 57.70
CA ILE A 54 34.45 -14.96 58.36
C ILE A 54 33.39 -13.84 58.46
N GLY A 55 32.21 -14.09 57.86
CA GLY A 55 30.94 -13.42 58.17
C GLY A 55 29.76 -14.23 57.61
N ARG A 56 28.96 -14.87 58.48
CA ARG A 56 27.86 -15.79 58.10
C ARG A 56 26.73 -15.07 57.34
N GLN A 57 26.19 -15.69 56.30
CA GLN A 57 24.82 -15.42 55.81
C GLN A 57 23.96 -16.70 55.86
N GLY A 58 22.64 -16.49 55.99
CA GLY A 58 21.68 -17.50 56.41
C GLY A 58 21.24 -18.49 55.34
N GLN A 59 20.68 -19.60 55.80
CA GLN A 59 20.07 -20.63 54.97
C GLN A 59 18.78 -20.08 54.31
N SER A 60 18.77 -19.92 52.99
CA SER A 60 17.53 -20.03 52.24
C SER A 60 17.19 -21.51 52.07
N THR A 61 15.92 -21.87 52.24
CA THR A 61 15.44 -23.23 52.02
C THR A 61 15.49 -23.57 50.53
N ASP A 62 16.51 -24.34 50.11
CA ASP A 62 16.56 -24.98 48.79
C ASP A 62 15.22 -25.67 48.50
N THR A 63 14.48 -25.22 47.48
CA THR A 63 13.32 -25.99 47.06
C THR A 63 13.78 -27.25 46.32
N LEU A 64 12.95 -28.29 46.29
CA LEU A 64 13.21 -29.47 45.45
C LEU A 64 13.40 -29.05 43.97
N TYR A 65 12.71 -27.99 43.55
CA TYR A 65 12.79 -27.40 42.22
C TYR A 65 14.18 -26.84 41.90
N ASP A 66 14.79 -26.06 42.82
CA ASP A 66 16.14 -25.50 42.62
C ASP A 66 17.20 -26.60 42.52
N ARG A 67 17.05 -27.67 43.32
CA ARG A 67 17.93 -28.85 43.26
C ARG A 67 17.72 -29.67 41.99
N LEU A 68 16.48 -29.78 41.49
CA LEU A 68 16.18 -30.42 40.21
C LEU A 68 16.74 -29.59 39.04
N ALA A 69 16.51 -28.28 39.02
CA ALA A 69 17.05 -27.37 38.01
C ALA A 69 18.58 -27.39 38.00
N GLY A 70 19.22 -27.25 39.17
CA GLY A 70 20.68 -27.34 39.32
C GLY A 70 21.28 -28.73 39.09
N ALA A 71 20.46 -29.78 38.98
CA ALA A 71 20.87 -31.12 38.53
C ALA A 71 20.64 -31.30 37.02
N ILE A 72 19.51 -30.81 36.50
CA ILE A 72 19.21 -30.78 35.06
C ILE A 72 20.27 -29.96 34.32
N GLU A 73 20.64 -28.76 34.79
CA GLU A 73 21.66 -27.95 34.12
C GLU A 73 23.04 -28.64 34.12
N ARG A 74 23.38 -29.34 35.22
CA ARG A 74 24.62 -30.14 35.33
C ARG A 74 24.65 -31.35 34.39
N HIS A 75 23.50 -31.99 34.17
CA HIS A 75 23.38 -33.16 33.31
C HIS A 75 22.82 -32.85 31.92
N ARG A 76 22.58 -31.57 31.59
CA ARG A 76 21.87 -31.12 30.38
C ARG A 76 22.42 -31.74 29.11
N LYS A 77 23.74 -31.72 28.91
CA LYS A 77 24.40 -32.34 27.75
C LYS A 77 24.21 -33.87 27.68
N HIS A 78 24.12 -34.55 28.81
CA HIS A 78 23.84 -35.99 28.87
C HIS A 78 22.36 -36.31 28.65
N ILE A 79 21.45 -35.43 29.12
CA ILE A 79 20.01 -35.53 28.89
C ILE A 79 19.69 -35.28 27.42
N GLU A 80 20.21 -34.19 26.83
CA GLU A 80 20.13 -33.88 25.40
C GLU A 80 20.67 -35.05 24.55
N LEU A 81 21.87 -35.58 24.88
CA LEU A 81 22.42 -36.76 24.21
C LEU A 81 21.52 -38.00 24.33
N GLY A 82 20.96 -38.26 25.52
CA GLY A 82 20.02 -39.36 25.74
C GLY A 82 18.74 -39.22 24.92
N VAL A 83 18.17 -38.01 24.84
CA VAL A 83 17.02 -37.67 24.01
C VAL A 83 17.33 -37.87 22.53
N TYR A 84 18.49 -37.41 22.04
CA TYR A 84 18.90 -37.63 20.64
C TYR A 84 19.09 -39.12 20.30
N ILE A 85 19.63 -39.93 21.22
CA ILE A 85 19.76 -41.38 21.05
C ILE A 85 18.36 -42.02 20.96
N ILE A 86 17.46 -41.70 21.89
CA ILE A 86 16.08 -42.22 21.89
C ILE A 86 15.36 -41.84 20.59
N LEU A 87 15.46 -40.58 20.15
CA LEU A 87 14.86 -40.10 18.91
C LEU A 87 15.37 -40.87 17.69
N ASN A 88 16.69 -41.11 17.59
CA ASN A 88 17.28 -41.91 16.51
C ASN A 88 16.81 -43.36 16.54
N VAL A 89 16.71 -43.99 17.71
CA VAL A 89 16.17 -45.35 17.86
C VAL A 89 14.72 -45.41 17.38
N VAL A 90 13.88 -44.44 17.75
CA VAL A 90 12.48 -44.35 17.28
C VAL A 90 12.42 -44.21 15.75
N VAL A 91 13.25 -43.35 15.14
CA VAL A 91 13.30 -43.19 13.68
C VAL A 91 13.71 -44.49 12.97
N ILE A 92 14.71 -45.21 13.50
CA ILE A 92 15.17 -46.49 12.93
C ILE A 92 14.09 -47.58 13.07
N VAL A 93 13.43 -47.68 14.23
CA VAL A 93 12.33 -48.63 14.46
C VAL A 93 11.15 -48.32 13.53
N PHE A 94 10.78 -47.05 13.39
CA PHE A 94 9.74 -46.60 12.46
C PHE A 94 10.10 -46.92 11.00
N PHE A 95 11.34 -46.69 10.59
CA PHE A 95 11.80 -47.04 9.24
C PHE A 95 11.79 -48.54 8.98
N GLY A 96 12.18 -49.36 9.98
CA GLY A 96 12.07 -50.81 9.91
C GLY A 96 10.62 -51.28 9.76
N PHE A 97 9.70 -50.72 10.56
CA PHE A 97 8.27 -50.99 10.45
C PHE A 97 7.69 -50.57 9.08
N ALA A 98 7.99 -49.35 8.62
CA ALA A 98 7.52 -48.85 7.32
C ALA A 98 8.08 -49.67 6.14
N THR A 99 9.33 -50.13 6.25
CA THR A 99 9.94 -51.04 5.27
C THR A 99 9.24 -52.39 5.25
N ASN A 100 8.97 -52.98 6.42
CA ASN A 100 8.27 -54.25 6.50
C ASN A 100 6.83 -54.14 5.98
N TYR A 101 6.11 -53.07 6.37
CA TYR A 101 4.76 -52.78 5.87
C TYR A 101 4.72 -52.59 4.34
N TYR A 102 5.72 -51.91 3.75
CA TYR A 102 5.82 -51.77 2.30
C TYR A 102 6.09 -53.11 1.60
N LEU A 103 6.93 -53.98 2.18
CA LEU A 103 7.20 -55.32 1.65
C LEU A 103 5.99 -56.26 1.76
N GLU A 104 5.24 -56.17 2.86
CA GLU A 104 4.08 -57.01 3.17
C GLU A 104 2.84 -56.58 2.37
N TYR A 105 2.44 -55.30 2.47
CA TYR A 105 1.20 -54.78 1.86
C TYR A 105 1.38 -54.17 0.47
N GLY A 106 2.60 -53.74 0.10
CA GLY A 106 2.88 -53.21 -1.25
C GLY A 106 2.69 -54.24 -2.36
N THR A 107 2.66 -55.54 -2.03
CA THR A 107 2.34 -56.62 -2.97
C THR A 107 0.83 -56.83 -3.19
N ALA A 108 -0.01 -56.40 -2.25
CA ALA A 108 -1.45 -56.68 -2.24
C ALA A 108 -2.30 -55.66 -3.02
N ILE A 109 -1.80 -54.45 -3.27
CA ILE A 109 -2.54 -53.39 -3.99
C ILE A 109 -2.75 -53.73 -5.49
N GLY A 110 -2.05 -54.75 -6.01
CA GLY A 110 -2.21 -55.24 -7.38
C GLY A 110 -3.44 -56.15 -7.63
N SER A 111 -4.24 -56.50 -6.62
CA SER A 111 -5.32 -57.49 -6.76
C SER A 111 -6.76 -57.00 -6.49
N SER A 112 -6.96 -55.75 -6.05
CA SER A 112 -8.29 -55.22 -5.66
C SER A 112 -8.98 -54.31 -6.69
N VAL A 113 -8.33 -53.98 -7.81
CA VAL A 113 -8.96 -53.23 -8.93
C VAL A 113 -9.19 -54.17 -10.11
N SER A 114 -10.16 -55.06 -9.95
CA SER A 114 -10.64 -55.96 -11.00
C SER A 114 -12.17 -56.00 -11.01
N GLU A 115 -12.80 -54.89 -11.36
CA GLU A 115 -14.13 -54.97 -11.97
C GLU A 115 -14.38 -53.82 -12.96
N ARG A 116 -14.80 -54.22 -14.17
CA ARG A 116 -15.42 -53.44 -15.27
C ARG A 116 -14.54 -52.87 -16.39
N SER A 117 -14.91 -53.30 -17.60
CA SER A 117 -14.57 -52.83 -18.96
C SER A 117 -13.35 -53.45 -19.66
N ASP A 118 -13.62 -53.90 -20.89
CA ASP A 118 -12.71 -54.56 -21.83
C ASP A 118 -11.59 -53.64 -22.36
N THR A 119 -10.36 -54.17 -22.45
CA THR A 119 -9.46 -53.97 -23.61
C THR A 119 -8.19 -54.82 -23.46
N LYS A 120 -8.14 -55.97 -24.14
CA LYS A 120 -7.05 -56.97 -24.02
C LYS A 120 -5.66 -56.54 -24.52
N GLY A 121 -5.51 -55.31 -25.03
CA GLY A 121 -4.21 -54.75 -25.46
C GLY A 121 -3.37 -54.10 -24.35
N ALA A 122 -3.99 -53.55 -23.29
CA ALA A 122 -3.27 -52.83 -22.23
C ALA A 122 -2.65 -53.76 -21.17
N MET A 123 -3.15 -54.99 -21.06
CA MET A 123 -2.90 -55.91 -19.94
C MET A 123 -1.44 -56.34 -19.77
N LEU A 124 -0.63 -56.35 -20.86
CA LEU A 124 0.77 -56.77 -20.80
C LEU A 124 1.74 -55.65 -20.37
N ARG A 125 1.37 -54.36 -20.47
CA ARG A 125 2.20 -53.27 -19.91
C ARG A 125 1.95 -53.06 -18.43
N TYR A 126 0.70 -53.21 -17.96
CA TYR A 126 0.33 -52.94 -16.57
C TYR A 126 1.05 -53.86 -15.56
N ARG A 127 1.30 -55.13 -15.92
CA ARG A 127 1.98 -56.11 -15.06
C ARG A 127 3.45 -55.81 -14.78
N SER A 128 4.08 -54.89 -15.52
CA SER A 128 5.47 -54.47 -15.29
C SER A 128 5.61 -53.20 -14.43
N GLN A 129 4.53 -52.45 -14.20
CA GLN A 129 4.59 -51.13 -13.57
C GLN A 129 4.38 -51.16 -12.04
N SER A 130 3.75 -52.22 -11.50
CA SER A 130 3.46 -52.40 -10.08
C SER A 130 4.68 -52.72 -9.18
N LYS A 131 5.91 -52.60 -9.70
CA LYS A 131 7.16 -52.77 -8.95
C LYS A 131 8.00 -51.49 -8.82
N MET A 132 7.58 -50.37 -9.42
CA MET A 132 8.32 -49.11 -9.29
C MET A 132 7.99 -48.40 -7.98
N ILE A 133 9.01 -48.12 -7.18
CA ILE A 133 8.89 -47.26 -6.00
C ILE A 133 8.43 -45.87 -6.46
N VAL A 134 7.33 -45.38 -5.90
CA VAL A 134 6.91 -43.98 -6.07
C VAL A 134 7.83 -43.12 -5.22
N TRP A 135 8.76 -42.42 -5.87
CA TRP A 135 9.81 -41.67 -5.17
C TRP A 135 9.33 -40.37 -4.49
N CYS A 136 8.21 -39.81 -4.94
CA CYS A 136 7.68 -38.56 -4.38
C CYS A 136 6.78 -38.75 -3.15
N ASP A 137 6.18 -39.93 -2.98
CA ASP A 137 5.12 -40.17 -2.01
C ASP A 137 5.36 -41.47 -1.23
N GLY A 138 4.78 -41.53 -0.03
CA GLY A 138 4.86 -42.70 0.84
C GLY A 138 6.30 -43.16 1.12
N TYR A 139 6.54 -44.46 0.90
CA TYR A 139 7.79 -45.11 1.28
C TYR A 139 9.03 -44.59 0.53
N GLY A 140 8.91 -44.23 -0.76
CA GLY A 140 10.04 -43.73 -1.55
C GLY A 140 10.60 -42.41 -1.02
N MET A 141 9.71 -41.49 -0.60
CA MET A 141 10.11 -40.23 0.01
C MET A 141 10.76 -40.45 1.39
N LEU A 142 10.25 -41.40 2.18
CA LEU A 142 10.84 -41.77 3.49
C LEU A 142 12.27 -42.30 3.33
N VAL A 143 12.50 -43.19 2.35
CA VAL A 143 13.85 -43.70 2.00
C VAL A 143 14.78 -42.57 1.58
N LEU A 144 14.32 -41.62 0.76
CA LEU A 144 15.14 -40.47 0.35
C LEU A 144 15.50 -39.55 1.52
N LEU A 145 14.53 -39.22 2.39
CA LEU A 145 14.77 -38.36 3.55
C LEU A 145 15.75 -38.99 4.55
N ILE A 146 15.52 -40.23 4.94
CA ILE A 146 16.40 -40.96 5.88
C ILE A 146 17.76 -41.19 5.25
N GLY A 147 17.81 -41.58 3.97
CA GLY A 147 19.06 -41.70 3.21
C GLY A 147 19.86 -40.40 3.22
N PHE A 148 19.24 -39.26 2.87
CA PHE A 148 19.93 -37.97 2.82
C PHE A 148 20.39 -37.49 4.20
N VAL A 149 19.56 -37.63 5.24
CA VAL A 149 19.89 -37.24 6.61
C VAL A 149 21.04 -38.09 7.16
N TYR A 150 20.94 -39.43 7.14
CA TYR A 150 22.00 -40.28 7.70
C TYR A 150 23.28 -40.26 6.87
N LEU A 151 23.21 -40.14 5.54
CA LEU A 151 24.39 -40.00 4.69
C LEU A 151 25.05 -38.61 4.87
N GLY A 152 24.26 -37.56 5.12
CA GLY A 152 24.74 -36.24 5.52
C GLY A 152 25.40 -36.23 6.90
N LEU A 153 24.80 -36.89 7.90
CA LEU A 153 25.38 -37.07 9.24
C LEU A 153 26.67 -37.88 9.18
N MET A 154 26.68 -39.01 8.46
CA MET A 154 27.87 -39.82 8.22
C MET A 154 28.96 -38.99 7.51
N TYR A 155 28.59 -38.20 6.50
CA TYR A 155 29.54 -37.30 5.85
C TYR A 155 30.14 -36.28 6.83
N TYR A 156 29.32 -35.66 7.68
CA TYR A 156 29.78 -34.58 8.57
C TYR A 156 30.57 -35.08 9.78
N TYR A 157 30.15 -36.18 10.41
CA TYR A 157 30.75 -36.72 11.64
C TYR A 157 31.81 -37.80 11.40
N LEU A 158 31.77 -38.52 10.27
CA LEU A 158 32.76 -39.57 9.95
C LEU A 158 33.69 -39.13 8.81
N VAL A 159 33.15 -38.85 7.62
CA VAL A 159 33.96 -38.63 6.40
C VAL A 159 34.75 -37.33 6.45
N LYS A 160 34.12 -36.20 6.80
CA LYS A 160 34.74 -34.88 6.86
C LYS A 160 35.91 -34.80 7.86
N PRO A 161 35.82 -35.29 9.11
CA PRO A 161 36.96 -35.28 10.03
C PRO A 161 38.06 -36.29 9.65
N VAL A 162 37.70 -37.51 9.22
CA VAL A 162 38.69 -38.58 8.94
C VAL A 162 39.37 -38.37 7.58
N LEU A 163 38.60 -38.14 6.51
CA LEU A 163 39.11 -37.99 5.14
C LEU A 163 39.30 -36.53 4.71
N GLY A 164 38.55 -35.56 5.24
CA GLY A 164 38.60 -34.18 4.73
C GLY A 164 39.95 -33.49 4.89
N ARG A 165 40.64 -33.69 6.03
CA ARG A 165 42.00 -33.15 6.25
C ARG A 165 43.06 -33.78 5.33
N PRO A 166 43.21 -35.13 5.26
CA PRO A 166 44.17 -35.74 4.33
C PRO A 166 43.79 -35.53 2.86
N PHE A 167 42.51 -35.57 2.48
CA PHE A 167 42.08 -35.31 1.11
C PHE A 167 42.44 -33.89 0.65
N LYS A 168 42.19 -32.88 1.50
CA LYS A 168 42.58 -31.49 1.18
C LYS A 168 44.09 -31.36 1.00
N LYS A 169 44.87 -31.91 1.94
CA LYS A 169 46.34 -31.75 1.97
C LYS A 169 47.10 -32.58 0.91
N TYR A 170 46.67 -33.82 0.66
CA TYR A 170 47.38 -34.76 -0.21
C TYR A 170 46.81 -34.88 -1.62
N LEU A 171 45.52 -34.56 -1.85
CA LEU A 171 44.89 -34.66 -3.17
C LEU A 171 44.46 -33.30 -3.71
N ALA A 172 43.65 -32.54 -2.96
CA ALA A 172 43.07 -31.30 -3.48
C ALA A 172 44.10 -30.17 -3.64
N GLU A 173 44.95 -29.88 -2.64
CA GLU A 173 45.97 -28.83 -2.74
C GLU A 173 47.03 -29.05 -3.83
N PRO A 174 47.59 -30.26 -4.04
CA PRO A 174 48.46 -30.50 -5.19
C PRO A 174 47.69 -30.49 -6.52
N ALA A 175 46.49 -31.10 -6.60
CA ALA A 175 45.68 -31.04 -7.82
C ALA A 175 45.27 -29.60 -8.18
N ILE A 176 44.87 -28.78 -7.21
CA ILE A 176 44.57 -27.35 -7.41
C ILE A 176 45.83 -26.59 -7.81
N ARG A 177 47.01 -26.87 -7.24
CA ARG A 177 48.27 -26.25 -7.72
C ARG A 177 48.59 -26.62 -9.16
N ILE A 178 48.43 -27.89 -9.54
CA ILE A 178 48.65 -28.37 -10.91
C ILE A 178 47.63 -27.74 -11.86
N ILE A 179 46.33 -27.79 -11.55
CA ILE A 179 45.25 -27.19 -12.34
C ILE A 179 45.44 -25.67 -12.44
N THR A 180 45.79 -24.97 -11.37
CA THR A 180 46.03 -23.50 -11.43
C THR A 180 47.32 -23.13 -12.16
N HIS A 181 48.33 -24.00 -12.21
CA HIS A 181 49.47 -23.82 -13.13
C HIS A 181 49.08 -24.07 -14.59
N ILE A 182 48.29 -25.12 -14.88
CA ILE A 182 47.83 -25.46 -16.23
C ILE A 182 46.82 -24.42 -16.75
N THR A 183 45.97 -23.84 -15.89
CA THR A 183 44.93 -22.85 -16.26
C THR A 183 45.36 -21.40 -16.03
N LYS A 184 46.59 -21.14 -15.56
CA LYS A 184 47.17 -19.79 -15.50
C LYS A 184 47.42 -19.15 -16.88
N PRO A 185 47.95 -19.87 -17.88
CA PRO A 185 48.26 -19.30 -19.18
C PRO A 185 46.98 -18.87 -19.90
N TRP A 186 47.06 -17.71 -20.55
CA TRP A 186 45.93 -17.12 -21.26
C TRP A 186 45.39 -18.05 -22.38
N TYR A 187 46.28 -18.80 -23.06
CA TYR A 187 45.90 -19.72 -24.13
C TYR A 187 45.08 -20.93 -23.63
N VAL A 188 45.31 -21.43 -22.41
CA VAL A 188 44.49 -22.52 -21.85
C VAL A 188 43.10 -22.01 -21.46
N ARG A 189 43.01 -20.80 -20.92
CA ARG A 189 41.71 -20.16 -20.65
C ARG A 189 40.93 -19.91 -21.94
N LEU A 190 41.61 -19.45 -22.99
CA LEU A 190 41.02 -19.27 -24.30
C LEU A 190 40.57 -20.60 -24.92
N ALA A 191 41.38 -21.67 -24.81
CA ALA A 191 41.03 -23.00 -25.28
C ALA A 191 39.81 -23.58 -24.55
N VAL A 192 39.74 -23.44 -23.22
CA VAL A 192 38.55 -23.85 -22.43
C VAL A 192 37.32 -23.02 -22.82
N LEU A 193 37.47 -21.70 -22.99
CA LEU A 193 36.36 -20.85 -23.46
C LEU A 193 35.88 -21.26 -24.86
N CYS A 194 36.80 -21.51 -25.80
CA CYS A 194 36.46 -21.98 -27.14
C CYS A 194 35.77 -23.35 -27.10
N LEU A 195 36.23 -24.28 -26.25
CA LEU A 195 35.61 -25.60 -26.09
C LEU A 195 34.18 -25.49 -25.52
N VAL A 196 33.95 -24.60 -24.55
CA VAL A 196 32.61 -24.31 -24.01
C VAL A 196 31.71 -23.67 -25.07
N LEU A 197 32.22 -22.71 -25.85
CA LEU A 197 31.46 -22.05 -26.93
C LEU A 197 31.14 -23.03 -28.09
N VAL A 198 32.06 -23.92 -28.45
CA VAL A 198 31.83 -24.98 -29.45
C VAL A 198 30.82 -26.01 -28.93
N GLY A 199 30.95 -26.44 -27.67
CA GLY A 199 29.99 -27.35 -27.04
C GLY A 199 28.58 -26.75 -26.97
N PHE A 200 28.47 -25.47 -26.61
CA PHE A 200 27.22 -24.73 -26.61
C PHE A 200 26.66 -24.55 -28.03
N GLY A 201 27.49 -24.20 -29.01
CA GLY A 201 27.08 -24.08 -30.41
C GLY A 201 26.59 -25.40 -31.01
N LEU A 202 27.24 -26.51 -30.70
CA LEU A 202 26.78 -27.85 -31.08
C LEU A 202 25.46 -28.21 -30.40
N PHE A 203 25.32 -27.94 -29.09
CA PHE A 203 24.06 -28.15 -28.37
C PHE A 203 22.92 -27.36 -29.01
N VAL A 204 23.10 -26.04 -29.22
CA VAL A 204 22.11 -25.18 -29.88
C VAL A 204 21.78 -25.71 -31.28
N TYR A 205 22.77 -26.10 -32.09
CA TYR A 205 22.52 -26.65 -33.42
C TYR A 205 21.62 -27.91 -33.37
N PHE A 206 21.96 -28.89 -32.53
CA PHE A 206 21.15 -30.12 -32.43
C PHE A 206 19.75 -29.88 -31.88
N GLU A 207 19.60 -28.95 -30.94
CA GLU A 207 18.33 -28.64 -30.27
C GLU A 207 17.39 -27.76 -31.13
N THR A 208 17.95 -26.96 -32.05
CA THR A 208 17.18 -25.97 -32.84
C THR A 208 16.99 -26.34 -34.31
N ARG A 209 17.68 -27.37 -34.83
CA ARG A 209 17.56 -27.83 -36.22
C ARG A 209 16.12 -28.18 -36.64
N ASP A 210 15.33 -28.70 -35.70
CA ASP A 210 13.96 -29.18 -35.92
C ASP A 210 12.92 -28.08 -35.58
N GLN A 211 13.33 -27.00 -34.90
CA GLN A 211 12.49 -25.86 -34.51
C GLN A 211 13.28 -24.54 -34.45
N THR A 212 13.27 -23.80 -35.56
CA THR A 212 14.04 -22.55 -35.71
C THR A 212 13.55 -21.40 -34.83
N GLU A 213 12.30 -21.42 -34.35
CA GLU A 213 11.75 -20.40 -33.45
C GLU A 213 12.50 -20.29 -32.12
N ARG A 214 13.09 -21.40 -31.63
CA ARG A 214 13.92 -21.40 -30.41
C ARG A 214 15.18 -20.56 -30.54
N LEU A 215 15.66 -20.33 -31.77
CA LEU A 215 16.81 -19.46 -32.02
C LEU A 215 16.52 -17.99 -31.65
N ILE A 216 15.24 -17.58 -31.63
CA ILE A 216 14.82 -16.25 -31.22
C ILE A 216 15.13 -16.05 -29.73
N SER A 217 14.81 -17.01 -28.87
CA SER A 217 15.16 -16.97 -27.43
C SER A 217 16.66 -16.79 -27.18
N LEU A 218 17.52 -17.38 -28.01
CA LEU A 218 18.97 -17.17 -27.93
C LEU A 218 19.36 -15.72 -28.27
N SER A 219 18.69 -15.10 -29.25
CA SER A 219 18.86 -13.66 -29.54
C SER A 219 18.44 -12.80 -28.35
N GLY A 220 17.42 -13.19 -27.59
CA GLY A 220 17.00 -12.54 -26.36
C GLY A 220 18.03 -12.61 -25.24
N MET A 221 18.66 -13.76 -25.04
CA MET A 221 19.77 -13.88 -24.09
C MET A 221 20.92 -12.91 -24.44
N ALA A 222 21.26 -12.79 -25.73
CA ALA A 222 22.29 -11.84 -26.18
C ALA A 222 21.85 -10.37 -26.00
N PHE A 223 20.62 -10.04 -26.37
CA PHE A 223 20.04 -8.70 -26.25
C PHE A 223 20.01 -8.20 -24.79
N LEU A 224 19.58 -9.03 -23.84
CA LEU A 224 19.52 -8.69 -22.42
C LEU A 224 20.91 -8.47 -21.81
N LEU A 225 21.93 -9.23 -22.24
CA LEU A 225 23.32 -9.02 -21.85
C LEU A 225 23.88 -7.71 -22.41
N VAL A 226 23.59 -7.37 -23.68
CA VAL A 226 23.99 -6.10 -24.29
C VAL A 226 23.34 -4.90 -23.59
N ILE A 227 22.02 -4.94 -23.34
CA ILE A 227 21.31 -3.88 -22.61
C ILE A 227 21.89 -3.69 -21.21
N SER A 228 22.17 -4.79 -20.51
CA SER A 228 22.71 -4.76 -19.14
C SER A 228 24.13 -4.18 -19.09
N PHE A 229 24.95 -4.41 -20.13
CA PHE A 229 26.23 -3.74 -20.30
C PHE A 229 26.05 -2.24 -20.58
N CYS A 230 25.12 -1.85 -21.45
CA CYS A 230 24.82 -0.45 -21.78
C CYS A 230 24.28 0.37 -20.60
N VAL A 231 23.49 -0.24 -19.70
CA VAL A 231 22.88 0.42 -18.53
C VAL A 231 23.82 0.43 -17.30
N SER A 232 24.95 -0.29 -17.38
CA SER A 232 25.93 -0.42 -16.29
C SER A 232 26.44 0.93 -15.79
N LYS A 233 26.50 1.10 -14.47
CA LYS A 233 27.02 2.34 -13.84
C LYS A 233 28.52 2.52 -14.10
N HIS A 234 29.26 1.41 -14.19
CA HIS A 234 30.73 1.39 -14.28
C HIS A 234 31.21 0.27 -15.23
N PRO A 235 30.95 0.35 -16.54
CA PRO A 235 31.23 -0.75 -17.49
C PRO A 235 32.70 -1.18 -17.54
N THR A 236 33.64 -0.28 -17.20
CA THR A 236 35.08 -0.57 -17.11
C THR A 236 35.51 -1.32 -15.84
N LYS A 237 34.61 -1.52 -14.87
CA LYS A 237 34.87 -2.19 -13.59
C LYS A 237 34.16 -3.55 -13.46
N ILE A 238 33.46 -4.00 -14.51
CA ILE A 238 32.76 -5.30 -14.50
C ILE A 238 33.75 -6.43 -14.31
N ASN A 239 33.54 -7.22 -13.24
CA ASN A 239 34.22 -8.50 -13.07
C ASN A 239 33.49 -9.56 -13.89
N TYR A 240 34.10 -9.99 -15.00
CA TYR A 240 33.48 -10.96 -15.92
C TYR A 240 33.33 -12.37 -15.32
N ARG A 241 33.98 -12.71 -14.20
CA ARG A 241 33.84 -14.04 -13.58
C ARG A 241 32.40 -14.34 -13.11
N PRO A 242 31.79 -13.57 -12.18
CA PRO A 242 30.40 -13.81 -11.76
C PRO A 242 29.40 -13.65 -12.91
N VAL A 243 29.68 -12.78 -13.88
CA VAL A 243 28.84 -12.60 -15.08
C VAL A 243 28.81 -13.88 -15.93
N VAL A 244 29.96 -14.31 -16.45
CA VAL A 244 30.03 -15.44 -17.39
C VAL A 244 29.66 -16.75 -16.70
N LEU A 245 30.15 -16.98 -15.47
CA LEU A 245 29.81 -18.19 -14.72
C LEU A 245 28.34 -18.19 -14.26
N GLY A 246 27.74 -17.03 -13.98
CA GLY A 246 26.34 -16.93 -13.61
C GLY A 246 25.40 -17.29 -14.76
N VAL A 247 25.63 -16.76 -15.97
CA VAL A 247 24.87 -17.16 -17.16
C VAL A 247 25.04 -18.66 -17.46
N ILE A 248 26.26 -19.18 -17.41
CA ILE A 248 26.52 -20.61 -17.65
C ILE A 248 25.81 -21.47 -16.59
N PHE A 249 25.90 -21.11 -15.31
CA PHE A 249 25.29 -21.90 -14.24
C PHE A 249 23.75 -21.80 -14.26
N GLN A 250 23.18 -20.63 -14.56
CA GLN A 250 21.75 -20.43 -14.81
C GLN A 250 21.25 -21.30 -15.97
N PHE A 251 22.01 -21.38 -17.07
CA PHE A 251 21.69 -22.22 -18.22
C PHE A 251 21.79 -23.72 -17.90
N LEU A 252 22.83 -24.14 -17.17
CA LEU A 252 23.00 -25.54 -16.73
C LEU A 252 21.89 -25.97 -15.76
N LEU A 253 21.45 -25.08 -14.86
CA LEU A 253 20.27 -25.32 -14.01
C LEU A 253 19.01 -25.42 -14.87
N GLY A 254 18.83 -24.56 -15.89
CA GLY A 254 17.75 -24.70 -16.86
C GLY A 254 17.73 -26.07 -17.54
N LEU A 255 18.88 -26.56 -18.02
CA LEU A 255 19.00 -27.87 -18.66
C LEU A 255 18.66 -29.01 -17.68
N PHE A 256 19.13 -28.90 -16.43
CA PHE A 256 18.82 -29.85 -15.36
C PHE A 256 17.33 -29.87 -14.99
N CYS A 257 16.70 -28.72 -14.81
CA CYS A 257 15.32 -28.61 -14.34
C CYS A 257 14.28 -28.84 -15.44
N ILE A 258 14.55 -28.38 -16.67
CA ILE A 258 13.58 -28.35 -17.78
C ILE A 258 13.80 -29.52 -18.75
N ARG A 259 15.02 -29.79 -19.18
CA ARG A 259 15.28 -30.80 -20.22
C ARG A 259 15.32 -32.21 -19.63
N TRP A 260 16.08 -32.41 -18.57
CA TRP A 260 16.30 -33.73 -17.97
C TRP A 260 15.05 -34.28 -17.27
N GLU A 261 14.59 -35.47 -17.67
CA GLU A 261 13.35 -36.09 -17.16
C GLU A 261 13.37 -36.31 -15.64
N VAL A 262 14.51 -36.78 -15.11
CA VAL A 262 14.67 -37.01 -13.66
C VAL A 262 14.62 -35.67 -12.91
N GLY A 263 15.26 -34.62 -13.46
CA GLY A 263 15.22 -33.28 -12.88
C GLY A 263 13.81 -32.69 -12.87
N ARG A 264 13.07 -32.79 -14.00
CA ARG A 264 11.64 -32.41 -14.07
C ARG A 264 10.81 -33.14 -13.02
N SER A 265 11.01 -34.45 -12.85
CA SER A 265 10.30 -35.25 -11.84
C SER A 265 10.61 -34.80 -10.41
N ILE A 266 11.88 -34.49 -10.11
CA ILE A 266 12.30 -33.94 -8.81
C ILE A 266 11.62 -32.59 -8.55
N PHE A 267 11.66 -31.65 -9.49
CA PHE A 267 11.08 -30.32 -9.29
C PHE A 267 9.55 -30.30 -9.28
N THR A 268 8.90 -31.18 -10.04
CA THR A 268 7.44 -31.40 -9.94
C THR A 268 7.08 -31.96 -8.57
N CYS A 269 7.86 -32.92 -8.07
CA CYS A 269 7.67 -33.46 -6.73
C CYS A 269 7.82 -32.38 -5.64
N VAL A 270 8.93 -31.62 -5.66
CA VAL A 270 9.18 -30.54 -4.70
C VAL A 270 8.07 -29.48 -4.77
N GLY A 271 7.67 -29.06 -5.97
CA GLY A 271 6.57 -28.10 -6.18
C GLY A 271 5.25 -28.58 -5.56
N ASN A 272 4.88 -29.84 -5.77
CA ASN A 272 3.68 -30.43 -5.18
C ASN A 272 3.75 -30.49 -3.65
N LYS A 273 4.91 -30.85 -3.06
CA LYS A 273 5.08 -30.86 -1.60
C LYS A 273 5.04 -29.47 -0.99
N VAL A 274 5.61 -28.47 -1.66
CA VAL A 274 5.49 -27.07 -1.25
C VAL A 274 4.02 -26.64 -1.30
N ALA A 275 3.28 -26.94 -2.37
CA ALA A 275 1.83 -26.68 -2.43
C ALA A 275 1.05 -27.36 -1.28
N THR A 276 1.34 -28.64 -0.94
CA THR A 276 0.74 -29.30 0.23
C THR A 276 1.09 -28.58 1.54
N PHE A 277 2.35 -28.19 1.72
CA PHE A 277 2.82 -27.49 2.92
C PHE A 277 2.15 -26.12 3.10
N LEU A 278 2.02 -25.33 2.03
CA LEU A 278 1.37 -24.02 2.07
C LEU A 278 -0.15 -24.14 2.31
N ASN A 279 -0.78 -25.21 1.83
CA ASN A 279 -2.20 -25.47 2.12
C ASN A 279 -2.49 -25.72 3.61
N TYR A 280 -1.51 -26.08 4.45
CA TYR A 280 -1.72 -26.13 5.91
C TYR A 280 -2.05 -24.76 6.51
N ALA A 281 -1.60 -23.66 5.89
CA ALA A 281 -1.98 -22.32 6.33
C ALA A 281 -3.48 -22.04 6.19
N LYS A 282 -4.18 -22.69 5.23
CA LYS A 282 -5.63 -22.55 5.07
C LYS A 282 -6.40 -23.01 6.31
N ALA A 283 -5.97 -24.05 7.00
CA ALA A 283 -6.63 -24.50 8.23
C ALA A 283 -6.59 -23.43 9.34
N GLY A 284 -5.46 -22.73 9.47
CA GLY A 284 -5.35 -21.57 10.38
C GLY A 284 -6.17 -20.37 9.89
N ALA A 285 -6.15 -20.09 8.59
CA ALA A 285 -6.90 -18.99 7.99
C ALA A 285 -8.42 -19.17 8.14
N SER A 286 -8.97 -20.35 7.80
CA SER A 286 -10.40 -20.66 7.91
C SER A 286 -10.89 -20.61 9.36
N PHE A 287 -10.01 -20.88 10.34
CA PHE A 287 -10.33 -20.70 11.76
C PHE A 287 -10.39 -19.21 12.18
N VAL A 288 -9.46 -18.37 11.70
CA VAL A 288 -9.37 -16.95 12.08
C VAL A 288 -10.38 -16.06 11.33
N TYR A 289 -10.58 -16.31 10.03
CA TYR A 289 -11.38 -15.47 9.14
C TYR A 289 -12.71 -16.09 8.70
N GLY A 290 -12.93 -17.38 9.01
CA GLY A 290 -14.06 -18.16 8.51
C GLY A 290 -13.82 -18.74 7.12
N SER A 291 -14.39 -19.92 6.86
CA SER A 291 -14.24 -20.66 5.60
C SER A 291 -14.73 -19.89 4.37
N VAL A 292 -15.74 -19.02 4.54
CA VAL A 292 -16.34 -18.22 3.46
C VAL A 292 -15.35 -17.25 2.79
N LEU A 293 -14.39 -16.70 3.54
CA LEU A 293 -13.41 -15.73 3.01
C LEU A 293 -12.13 -16.40 2.50
N VAL A 294 -11.90 -17.67 2.86
CA VAL A 294 -10.67 -18.42 2.57
C VAL A 294 -10.87 -19.42 1.42
N GLY A 295 -12.10 -19.89 1.21
CA GLY A 295 -12.50 -20.77 0.12
C GLY A 295 -12.21 -22.25 0.39
N ASP A 296 -13.18 -22.93 1.01
CA ASP A 296 -13.18 -24.39 1.22
C ASP A 296 -13.95 -25.13 0.11
N GLY A 297 -13.48 -25.01 -1.14
CA GLY A 297 -13.82 -25.88 -2.28
C GLY A 297 -15.24 -25.81 -2.87
N GLU A 298 -16.27 -25.49 -2.07
CA GLU A 298 -17.68 -25.51 -2.47
C GLU A 298 -18.32 -24.10 -2.49
N ASN A 299 -17.65 -23.08 -1.93
CA ASN A 299 -18.11 -21.68 -1.94
C ASN A 299 -16.99 -20.75 -2.46
N GLU A 300 -17.35 -19.88 -3.40
CA GLU A 300 -16.47 -19.45 -4.50
C GLU A 300 -15.66 -18.15 -4.25
N TYR A 301 -15.26 -17.86 -3.01
CA TYR A 301 -14.55 -16.62 -2.66
C TYR A 301 -13.24 -16.87 -1.89
N ALA A 302 -12.21 -17.34 -2.60
CA ALA A 302 -10.84 -17.38 -2.08
C ALA A 302 -10.21 -15.97 -2.08
N ILE A 303 -10.60 -15.12 -1.13
CA ILE A 303 -10.21 -13.70 -1.10
C ILE A 303 -8.72 -13.57 -0.78
N PHE A 304 -8.00 -12.80 -1.60
CA PHE A 304 -6.55 -12.61 -1.52
C PHE A 304 -6.03 -12.30 -0.11
N ALA A 305 -6.58 -11.29 0.58
CA ALA A 305 -6.12 -10.90 1.90
C ALA A 305 -6.25 -11.99 2.98
N PHE A 306 -7.22 -12.90 2.86
CA PHE A 306 -7.51 -13.92 3.90
C PHE A 306 -6.98 -15.30 3.52
N ALA A 307 -7.00 -15.68 2.25
CA ALA A 307 -6.44 -16.94 1.77
C ALA A 307 -4.92 -16.88 1.58
N VAL A 308 -4.41 -15.85 0.87
CA VAL A 308 -3.01 -15.80 0.43
C VAL A 308 -2.09 -15.21 1.49
N LEU A 309 -2.44 -14.04 2.05
CA LEU A 309 -1.54 -13.36 2.99
C LEU A 309 -1.40 -14.10 4.33
N SER A 310 -2.37 -14.94 4.68
CA SER A 310 -2.30 -15.88 5.81
C SER A 310 -1.14 -16.87 5.72
N VAL A 311 -0.73 -17.23 4.50
CA VAL A 311 0.42 -18.11 4.26
C VAL A 311 1.73 -17.46 4.75
N ILE A 312 1.83 -16.12 4.71
CA ILE A 312 3.00 -15.38 5.19
C ILE A 312 3.15 -15.52 6.71
N TYR A 313 2.06 -15.45 7.47
CA TYR A 313 2.09 -15.68 8.93
C TYR A 313 2.58 -17.09 9.27
N PHE A 314 2.02 -18.12 8.62
CA PHE A 314 2.42 -19.52 8.85
C PHE A 314 3.88 -19.78 8.46
N PHE A 315 4.33 -19.22 7.34
CA PHE A 315 5.70 -19.38 6.87
C PHE A 315 6.70 -18.65 7.75
N SER A 316 6.44 -17.40 8.14
CA SER A 316 7.32 -16.64 9.05
C SER A 316 7.43 -17.33 10.41
N PHE A 317 6.32 -17.84 10.96
CA PHE A 317 6.30 -18.71 12.14
C PHE A 317 7.23 -19.94 11.97
N PHE A 318 7.14 -20.64 10.84
CA PHE A 318 7.93 -21.85 10.58
C PHE A 318 9.41 -21.56 10.31
N ILE A 319 9.73 -20.50 9.57
CA ILE A 319 11.10 -20.07 9.30
C ILE A 319 11.79 -19.62 10.57
N SER A 320 11.13 -18.89 11.48
CA SER A 320 11.71 -18.55 12.78
C SER A 320 11.99 -19.79 13.65
N ILE A 321 11.13 -20.81 13.63
CA ILE A 321 11.43 -22.11 14.25
C ILE A 321 12.70 -22.72 13.64
N LEU A 322 12.79 -22.81 12.31
CA LEU A 322 13.95 -23.40 11.65
C LEU A 322 15.23 -22.56 11.81
N TYR A 323 15.11 -21.25 12.04
CA TYR A 323 16.23 -20.37 12.37
C TYR A 323 16.68 -20.57 13.83
N TYR A 324 15.75 -20.66 14.78
CA TYR A 324 16.04 -21.02 16.17
C TYR A 324 16.72 -22.40 16.29
N LEU A 325 16.29 -23.37 15.48
CA LEU A 325 16.88 -24.72 15.43
C LEU A 325 18.22 -24.81 14.66
N GLY A 326 18.74 -23.72 14.09
CA GLY A 326 19.99 -23.71 13.30
C GLY A 326 19.87 -24.33 11.89
N ALA A 327 18.69 -24.81 11.51
CA ALA A 327 18.46 -25.55 10.27
C ALA A 327 18.48 -24.64 9.03
N MET A 328 17.87 -23.44 9.11
CA MET A 328 17.92 -22.47 8.01
C MET A 328 19.35 -22.00 7.74
N GLN A 329 20.11 -21.69 8.79
CA GLN A 329 21.51 -21.29 8.68
C GLN A 329 22.31 -22.39 7.97
N TRP A 330 22.09 -23.66 8.30
CA TRP A 330 22.76 -24.76 7.59
C TRP A 330 22.43 -24.79 6.10
N VAL A 331 21.15 -24.78 5.73
CA VAL A 331 20.71 -24.84 4.31
C VAL A 331 21.25 -23.64 3.53
N VAL A 332 21.01 -22.43 4.03
CA VAL A 332 21.35 -21.19 3.34
C VAL A 332 22.87 -20.99 3.27
N LEU A 333 23.63 -21.29 4.33
CA LEU A 333 25.09 -21.23 4.27
C LEU A 333 25.68 -22.23 3.27
N LYS A 334 25.09 -23.42 3.12
CA LYS A 334 25.59 -24.42 2.16
C LYS A 334 25.34 -24.01 0.73
N LEU A 335 24.13 -23.58 0.41
CA LEU A 335 23.78 -23.07 -0.92
C LEU A 335 24.54 -21.77 -1.25
N GLY A 336 24.62 -20.84 -0.29
CA GLY A 336 25.38 -19.60 -0.41
C GLY A 336 26.87 -19.87 -0.62
N TRP A 337 27.47 -20.82 0.10
CA TRP A 337 28.86 -21.23 -0.11
C TRP A 337 29.11 -21.86 -1.50
N ILE A 338 28.15 -22.62 -2.04
CA ILE A 338 28.23 -23.16 -3.41
C ILE A 338 28.24 -22.01 -4.42
N LEU A 339 27.27 -21.09 -4.33
CA LEU A 339 27.20 -19.92 -5.21
C LEU A 339 28.47 -19.06 -5.12
N GLN A 340 28.91 -18.75 -3.90
CA GLN A 340 30.12 -17.99 -3.61
C GLN A 340 31.37 -18.64 -4.23
N SER A 341 31.52 -19.96 -4.07
CA SER A 341 32.67 -20.70 -4.58
C SER A 341 32.74 -20.71 -6.11
N ILE A 342 31.59 -20.79 -6.79
CA ILE A 342 31.48 -20.73 -8.24
C ILE A 342 31.74 -19.30 -8.73
N LEU A 343 30.90 -18.35 -8.31
CA LEU A 343 30.83 -16.99 -8.84
C LEU A 343 31.98 -16.08 -8.39
N GLY A 344 32.50 -16.30 -7.17
CA GLY A 344 33.51 -15.42 -6.54
C GLY A 344 32.93 -14.14 -5.92
N THR A 345 31.62 -14.15 -5.65
CA THR A 345 30.85 -13.12 -4.92
C THR A 345 31.17 -13.11 -3.43
N THR A 346 30.62 -12.15 -2.68
CA THR A 346 30.80 -12.07 -1.21
C THR A 346 29.83 -13.01 -0.50
N VAL A 347 30.05 -13.27 0.80
CA VAL A 347 29.22 -14.26 1.53
C VAL A 347 27.79 -13.76 1.63
N CYS A 348 27.58 -12.52 2.08
CA CYS A 348 26.25 -11.97 2.33
C CYS A 348 25.38 -11.98 1.06
N GLU A 349 25.89 -11.52 -0.08
CA GLU A 349 25.09 -11.54 -1.32
C GLU A 349 24.84 -12.96 -1.85
N SER A 350 25.77 -13.90 -1.65
CA SER A 350 25.58 -15.30 -2.08
C SER A 350 24.60 -16.07 -1.18
N VAL A 351 24.66 -15.83 0.14
CA VAL A 351 23.72 -16.33 1.14
C VAL A 351 22.32 -15.80 0.85
N ILE A 352 22.17 -14.51 0.54
CA ILE A 352 20.88 -13.92 0.17
C ILE A 352 20.35 -14.45 -1.17
N ALA A 353 21.21 -14.60 -2.18
CA ALA A 353 20.82 -15.21 -3.45
C ALA A 353 20.30 -16.65 -3.27
N ALA A 354 20.94 -17.43 -2.41
CA ALA A 354 20.44 -18.76 -2.03
C ALA A 354 19.16 -18.72 -1.19
N ALA A 355 19.04 -17.77 -0.26
CA ALA A 355 17.88 -17.62 0.61
C ALA A 355 16.61 -17.27 -0.17
N ASN A 356 16.73 -16.32 -1.12
CA ASN A 356 15.65 -15.82 -1.96
C ASN A 356 15.04 -16.87 -2.91
N ILE A 357 15.63 -18.08 -3.02
CA ILE A 357 14.98 -19.23 -3.68
C ILE A 357 13.74 -19.70 -2.90
N PHE A 358 13.75 -19.52 -1.57
CA PHE A 358 12.73 -20.03 -0.66
C PHE A 358 12.03 -18.93 0.15
N LEU A 359 12.80 -17.95 0.64
CA LEU A 359 12.34 -16.81 1.44
C LEU A 359 11.93 -15.63 0.55
N GLY A 360 11.03 -14.80 1.05
CA GLY A 360 10.67 -13.56 0.39
C GLY A 360 11.74 -12.49 0.49
N MET A 361 11.66 -11.51 -0.42
CA MET A 361 12.54 -10.34 -0.48
C MET A 361 12.59 -9.53 0.83
N SER A 362 11.51 -9.51 1.61
CA SER A 362 11.42 -8.85 2.92
C SER A 362 12.00 -9.68 4.08
N GLU A 363 12.07 -11.00 3.91
CA GLU A 363 12.48 -11.97 4.94
C GLU A 363 13.98 -12.25 4.83
N SER A 364 14.48 -12.45 3.61
CA SER A 364 15.88 -12.81 3.36
C SER A 364 16.90 -11.88 4.02
N PRO A 365 16.75 -10.53 4.07
CA PRO A 365 17.76 -9.64 4.66
C PRO A 365 17.96 -9.85 6.17
N LEU A 366 16.99 -10.43 6.87
CA LEU A 366 17.10 -10.78 8.30
C LEU A 366 18.29 -11.73 8.55
N LEU A 367 18.57 -12.65 7.62
CA LEU A 367 19.67 -13.62 7.73
C LEU A 367 21.06 -12.99 7.78
N ILE A 368 21.18 -11.72 7.37
CA ILE A 368 22.43 -10.95 7.38
C ILE A 368 22.27 -9.61 8.10
N ARG A 369 21.20 -9.42 8.89
CA ARG A 369 20.87 -8.15 9.57
C ARG A 369 22.08 -7.47 10.25
N PRO A 370 22.99 -8.18 10.96
CA PRO A 370 24.13 -7.55 11.63
C PRO A 370 25.15 -6.94 10.66
N TYR A 371 25.18 -7.45 9.43
CA TYR A 371 26.13 -7.10 8.37
C TYR A 371 25.64 -6.01 7.43
N LEU A 372 24.32 -5.74 7.37
CA LEU A 372 23.72 -4.78 6.44
C LEU A 372 24.36 -3.38 6.51
N LYS A 373 24.83 -2.96 7.69
CA LYS A 373 25.54 -1.69 7.91
C LYS A 373 26.92 -1.60 7.24
N ASP A 374 27.59 -2.75 7.04
CA ASP A 374 28.96 -2.83 6.53
C ASP A 374 29.04 -3.14 5.03
N LEU A 375 27.88 -3.36 4.38
CA LEU A 375 27.80 -3.67 2.96
C LEU A 375 28.11 -2.48 2.04
N THR A 376 28.70 -2.78 0.89
CA THR A 376 28.94 -1.82 -0.21
C THR A 376 27.64 -1.50 -0.97
N HIS A 377 27.68 -0.45 -1.81
CA HIS A 377 26.57 -0.13 -2.71
C HIS A 377 26.25 -1.29 -3.68
N SER A 378 27.25 -2.03 -4.15
CA SER A 378 27.06 -3.17 -5.06
C SER A 378 26.47 -4.38 -4.35
N GLU A 379 26.87 -4.66 -3.11
CA GLU A 379 26.27 -5.75 -2.31
C GLU A 379 24.79 -5.49 -1.98
N ILE A 380 24.44 -4.25 -1.59
CA ILE A 380 23.04 -3.87 -1.38
C ILE A 380 22.25 -3.98 -2.69
N HIS A 381 22.82 -3.55 -3.82
CA HIS A 381 22.20 -3.74 -5.14
C HIS A 381 22.01 -5.23 -5.48
N SER A 382 22.98 -6.12 -5.20
CA SER A 382 22.85 -7.58 -5.36
C SER A 382 21.71 -8.16 -4.52
N ILE A 383 21.61 -7.77 -3.25
CA ILE A 383 20.56 -8.22 -2.32
C ILE A 383 19.17 -7.83 -2.81
N MET A 384 19.00 -6.56 -3.18
CA MET A 384 17.73 -6.05 -3.72
C MET A 384 17.39 -6.72 -5.07
N THR A 385 18.36 -6.80 -6.00
CA THR A 385 18.19 -7.49 -7.29
C THR A 385 17.73 -8.93 -7.08
N SER A 386 18.36 -9.64 -6.15
CA SER A 386 18.00 -11.02 -5.84
C SER A 386 16.58 -11.14 -5.30
N GLY A 387 16.12 -10.22 -4.44
CA GLY A 387 14.75 -10.19 -3.95
C GLY A 387 13.72 -9.92 -5.06
N TYR A 388 14.03 -9.03 -6.01
CA TYR A 388 13.15 -8.74 -7.14
C TYR A 388 13.16 -9.84 -8.22
N ALA A 389 14.25 -10.58 -8.36
CA ALA A 389 14.42 -11.61 -9.39
C ALA A 389 13.72 -12.94 -9.04
N THR A 390 13.44 -13.20 -7.77
CA THR A 390 12.84 -14.46 -7.31
C THR A 390 11.42 -14.27 -6.78
N VAL A 391 10.76 -15.39 -6.52
CA VAL A 391 9.45 -15.50 -5.88
C VAL A 391 9.61 -16.23 -4.54
N SER A 392 8.94 -15.72 -3.50
CA SER A 392 8.87 -16.37 -2.19
C SER A 392 8.07 -17.66 -2.25
N GLY A 393 8.44 -18.64 -1.42
CA GLY A 393 7.59 -19.80 -1.16
C GLY A 393 6.20 -19.41 -0.64
N THR A 394 6.07 -18.30 0.10
CA THR A 394 4.78 -17.86 0.68
C THR A 394 3.69 -17.57 -0.34
N VAL A 395 4.06 -16.98 -1.47
CA VAL A 395 3.12 -16.50 -2.49
C VAL A 395 2.88 -17.54 -3.60
N LEU A 396 3.69 -18.59 -3.63
CA LEU A 396 3.65 -19.65 -4.64
C LEU A 396 2.25 -20.27 -4.78
N ALA A 397 1.56 -20.50 -3.65
CA ALA A 397 0.22 -21.05 -3.61
C ALA A 397 -0.82 -20.18 -4.34
N ALA A 398 -0.67 -18.85 -4.30
CA ALA A 398 -1.58 -17.92 -4.97
C ALA A 398 -1.43 -17.95 -6.50
N TYR A 399 -0.19 -17.98 -6.98
CA TYR A 399 0.08 -18.10 -8.41
C TYR A 399 -0.44 -19.44 -8.94
N ILE A 400 -0.31 -20.52 -8.17
CA ILE A 400 -0.90 -21.83 -8.50
C ILE A 400 -2.44 -21.75 -8.57
N SER A 401 -3.11 -21.02 -7.67
CA SER A 401 -4.57 -20.81 -7.78
C SER A 401 -4.99 -19.96 -8.99
N PHE A 402 -4.09 -19.17 -9.58
CA PHE A 402 -4.30 -18.48 -10.86
C PHE A 402 -3.91 -19.33 -12.09
N GLY A 403 -3.65 -20.63 -11.90
CA GLY A 403 -3.30 -21.56 -12.99
C GLY A 403 -1.81 -21.66 -13.31
N ALA A 404 -0.92 -21.00 -12.56
CA ALA A 404 0.52 -21.11 -12.80
C ALA A 404 1.07 -22.48 -12.32
N ASN A 405 1.90 -23.12 -13.15
CA ASN A 405 2.43 -24.43 -12.85
C ASN A 405 3.52 -24.37 -11.74
N PRO A 406 3.38 -25.14 -10.63
CA PRO A 406 4.32 -25.11 -9.51
C PRO A 406 5.76 -25.47 -9.91
N ALA A 407 5.95 -26.40 -10.85
CA ALA A 407 7.27 -26.85 -11.29
C ALA A 407 8.03 -25.72 -12.00
N HIS A 408 7.34 -24.90 -12.80
CA HIS A 408 7.94 -23.77 -13.51
C HIS A 408 8.31 -22.62 -12.58
N LEU A 409 7.46 -22.30 -11.61
CA LEU A 409 7.73 -21.28 -10.60
C LEU A 409 8.95 -21.64 -9.72
N VAL A 410 9.02 -22.87 -9.20
CA VAL A 410 10.19 -23.31 -8.40
C VAL A 410 11.46 -23.34 -9.26
N THR A 411 11.37 -23.81 -10.51
CA THR A 411 12.48 -23.79 -11.47
C THR A 411 12.97 -22.36 -11.74
N ALA A 412 12.05 -21.41 -11.91
CA ALA A 412 12.36 -20.00 -12.14
C ALA A 412 13.15 -19.40 -10.97
N SER A 413 12.68 -19.56 -9.73
CA SER A 413 13.40 -19.07 -8.54
C SER A 413 14.80 -19.67 -8.39
N VAL A 414 14.98 -20.97 -8.66
CA VAL A 414 16.30 -21.63 -8.61
C VAL A 414 17.24 -21.11 -9.68
N MET A 415 16.76 -20.87 -10.91
CA MET A 415 17.57 -20.28 -11.99
C MET A 415 17.86 -18.79 -11.74
N ALA A 416 16.93 -18.06 -11.13
CA ALA A 416 17.05 -16.63 -10.87
C ALA A 416 18.15 -16.28 -9.84
N ALA A 417 18.45 -17.16 -8.88
CA ALA A 417 19.51 -16.90 -7.88
C ALA A 417 20.91 -16.59 -8.46
N PRO A 418 21.51 -17.45 -9.32
CA PRO A 418 22.78 -17.11 -9.98
C PRO A 418 22.63 -16.04 -11.08
N GLY A 419 21.46 -15.95 -11.72
CA GLY A 419 21.15 -14.88 -12.67
C GLY A 419 21.21 -13.51 -12.00
N ALA A 420 20.61 -13.36 -10.83
CA ALA A 420 20.58 -12.12 -10.04
C ALA A 420 21.99 -11.65 -9.70
N LEU A 421 22.88 -12.54 -9.25
CA LEU A 421 24.27 -12.19 -8.97
C LEU A 421 25.05 -11.79 -10.24
N CYS A 422 24.80 -12.45 -11.37
CA CYS A 422 25.37 -12.07 -12.67
C CYS A 422 24.95 -10.66 -13.08
N PHE A 423 23.64 -10.41 -13.18
CA PHE A 423 23.13 -9.13 -13.69
C PHE A 423 23.35 -7.99 -12.69
N ALA A 424 23.29 -8.24 -11.38
CA ALA A 424 23.65 -7.25 -10.36
C ALA A 424 25.11 -6.80 -10.50
N LYS A 425 26.07 -7.74 -10.62
CA LYS A 425 27.49 -7.40 -10.82
C LYS A 425 27.82 -6.92 -12.23
N MET A 426 26.90 -7.02 -13.19
CA MET A 426 27.04 -6.35 -14.50
C MET A 426 26.54 -4.90 -14.45
N ILE A 427 25.33 -4.66 -13.94
CA ILE A 427 24.70 -3.33 -13.94
C ILE A 427 25.29 -2.42 -12.83
N TYR A 428 25.64 -2.99 -11.68
CA TYR A 428 26.28 -2.29 -10.57
C TYR A 428 27.49 -3.11 -10.06
N PRO A 429 28.61 -3.12 -10.80
CA PRO A 429 29.79 -3.90 -10.43
C PRO A 429 30.44 -3.41 -9.13
N GLU A 430 31.20 -4.29 -8.49
CA GLU A 430 31.90 -3.99 -7.24
C GLU A 430 33.03 -2.98 -7.45
N THR A 431 33.01 -1.88 -6.70
CA THR A 431 34.03 -0.82 -6.74
C THR A 431 34.77 -0.62 -5.42
N GLU A 432 34.24 -1.16 -4.33
CA GLU A 432 34.74 -1.00 -2.96
C GLU A 432 35.27 -2.33 -2.42
N GLU A 433 36.14 -2.30 -1.40
CA GLU A 433 36.54 -3.52 -0.70
C GLU A 433 35.46 -3.93 0.31
N SER A 434 34.76 -5.02 0.01
CA SER A 434 33.78 -5.62 0.92
C SER A 434 34.44 -6.15 2.21
N LYS A 435 33.88 -5.75 3.36
CA LYS A 435 34.26 -6.23 4.68
C LYS A 435 33.73 -7.64 4.99
N THR A 436 32.72 -8.10 4.24
CA THR A 436 31.91 -9.31 4.46
C THR A 436 32.39 -10.50 3.62
N ARG A 437 33.71 -10.68 3.55
CA ARG A 437 34.34 -11.89 3.00
C ARG A 437 34.32 -13.05 4.02
N SER A 438 34.54 -14.27 3.51
CA SER A 438 34.47 -15.55 4.24
C SER A 438 35.28 -15.62 5.52
N ASP A 439 36.30 -14.79 5.63
CA ASP A 439 37.34 -14.91 6.65
C ASP A 439 37.01 -14.04 7.90
N ASN A 440 35.98 -13.18 7.80
CA ASN A 440 35.63 -12.15 8.81
C ASN A 440 34.19 -12.23 9.36
N ILE A 441 33.39 -13.23 8.98
CA ILE A 441 31.96 -13.32 9.36
C ILE A 441 31.76 -14.31 10.53
N GLN A 442 31.13 -13.83 11.60
CA GLN A 442 30.64 -14.63 12.73
C GLN A 442 29.10 -14.67 12.71
N MET A 443 28.51 -15.85 12.52
CA MET A 443 27.04 -15.97 12.52
C MET A 443 26.50 -15.70 13.93
N GLU A 444 25.53 -14.80 14.04
CA GLU A 444 24.85 -14.50 15.30
C GLU A 444 23.74 -15.55 15.53
N GLU A 445 23.71 -16.14 16.73
CA GLU A 445 22.72 -17.15 17.12
C GLU A 445 21.35 -16.48 17.41
N ALA A 446 20.26 -17.26 17.33
CA ALA A 446 18.93 -16.75 17.64
C ALA A 446 18.83 -16.36 19.13
N THR A 447 18.31 -15.17 19.41
CA THR A 447 18.19 -14.64 20.78
C THR A 447 16.92 -15.08 21.51
N ASP A 448 16.01 -15.78 20.83
CA ASP A 448 14.74 -16.24 21.39
C ASP A 448 14.94 -17.24 22.54
N SER A 449 14.06 -17.19 23.54
CA SER A 449 14.18 -18.02 24.75
C SER A 449 13.74 -19.48 24.55
N SER A 450 12.89 -19.74 23.55
CA SER A 450 12.35 -21.06 23.25
C SER A 450 11.86 -21.17 21.80
N MET A 451 11.61 -22.39 21.34
CA MET A 451 11.04 -22.62 20.00
C MET A 451 9.67 -21.95 19.83
N LEU A 452 8.82 -21.92 20.87
CA LEU A 452 7.50 -21.27 20.82
C LEU A 452 7.60 -19.74 20.85
N ASP A 453 8.59 -19.20 21.56
CA ASP A 453 8.93 -17.78 21.56
C ASP A 453 9.38 -17.33 20.16
N ALA A 454 10.37 -18.02 19.57
CA ALA A 454 10.82 -17.79 18.19
C ALA A 454 9.66 -17.86 17.17
N ALA A 455 8.78 -18.85 17.31
CA ALA A 455 7.63 -19.01 16.44
C ALA A 455 6.61 -17.86 16.59
N SER A 456 6.37 -17.41 17.83
CA SER A 456 5.47 -16.29 18.14
C SER A 456 6.05 -14.96 17.65
N ASN A 457 7.35 -14.74 17.82
CA ASN A 457 8.07 -13.58 17.30
C ASN A 457 8.08 -13.58 15.76
N GLY A 458 8.22 -14.75 15.12
CA GLY A 458 8.07 -14.92 13.67
C GLY A 458 6.66 -14.56 13.16
N ALA A 459 5.61 -15.05 13.81
CA ALA A 459 4.24 -14.69 13.48
C ALA A 459 3.96 -13.19 13.71
N GLY A 460 4.44 -12.63 14.83
CA GLY A 460 4.33 -11.20 15.15
C GLY A 460 4.99 -10.31 14.10
N ALA A 461 6.23 -10.64 13.71
CA ALA A 461 7.02 -9.93 12.71
C ALA A 461 6.38 -9.95 11.30
N ALA A 462 5.56 -10.95 10.97
CA ALA A 462 4.81 -10.98 9.71
C ALA A 462 3.71 -9.90 9.65
N THR A 463 3.17 -9.43 10.78
CA THR A 463 2.07 -8.44 10.83
C THR A 463 2.38 -7.14 10.07
N PRO A 464 3.48 -6.40 10.34
CA PRO A 464 3.81 -5.20 9.57
C PRO A 464 4.14 -5.50 8.10
N ILE A 465 4.63 -6.70 7.77
CA ILE A 465 4.89 -7.12 6.38
C ILE A 465 3.56 -7.29 5.63
N VAL A 466 2.62 -8.04 6.20
CA VAL A 466 1.29 -8.29 5.61
C VAL A 466 0.49 -6.99 5.47
N LEU A 467 0.47 -6.14 6.49
CA LEU A 467 -0.19 -4.83 6.40
C LEU A 467 0.52 -3.89 5.41
N GLY A 468 1.85 -3.96 5.31
CA GLY A 468 2.64 -3.26 4.29
C GLY A 468 2.30 -3.71 2.87
N ILE A 469 2.12 -5.01 2.65
CA ILE A 469 1.68 -5.58 1.37
C ILE A 469 0.27 -5.08 1.03
N ILE A 470 -0.70 -5.22 1.95
CA ILE A 470 -2.07 -4.71 1.78
C ILE A 470 -2.08 -3.23 1.39
N ALA A 471 -1.39 -2.39 2.17
CA ALA A 471 -1.36 -0.95 1.97
C ALA A 471 -0.80 -0.56 0.61
N ASN A 472 0.35 -1.13 0.22
CA ASN A 472 1.00 -0.82 -1.04
C ASN A 472 0.22 -1.40 -2.23
N LEU A 473 -0.32 -2.62 -2.14
CA LEU A 473 -1.14 -3.21 -3.21
C LEU A 473 -2.38 -2.37 -3.48
N ILE A 474 -3.15 -1.99 -2.44
CA ILE A 474 -4.33 -1.12 -2.60
C ILE A 474 -3.89 0.20 -3.23
N ALA A 475 -2.86 0.86 -2.72
CA ALA A 475 -2.42 2.15 -3.23
C ALA A 475 -1.96 2.11 -4.70
N PHE A 476 -1.10 1.14 -5.08
CA PHE A 476 -0.59 1.03 -6.45
C PHE A 476 -1.65 0.58 -7.45
N VAL A 477 -2.48 -0.42 -7.13
CA VAL A 477 -3.58 -0.85 -8.02
C VAL A 477 -4.57 0.30 -8.25
N SER A 478 -4.91 1.04 -7.19
CA SER A 478 -5.80 2.22 -7.29
C SER A 478 -5.17 3.36 -8.09
N PHE A 479 -3.87 3.60 -7.92
CA PHE A 479 -3.14 4.60 -8.71
C PHE A 479 -3.07 4.23 -10.20
N VAL A 480 -2.95 2.95 -10.51
CA VAL A 480 -2.98 2.46 -11.90
C VAL A 480 -4.38 2.54 -12.49
N ALA A 481 -5.43 2.23 -11.72
CA ALA A 481 -6.82 2.48 -12.12
C ALA A 481 -7.06 3.98 -12.39
N PHE A 482 -6.55 4.87 -11.54
CA PHE A 482 -6.58 6.33 -11.75
C PHE A 482 -5.82 6.76 -13.02
N LEU A 483 -4.63 6.22 -13.28
CA LEU A 483 -3.89 6.51 -14.52
C LEU A 483 -4.61 5.98 -15.76
N ASN A 484 -5.23 4.80 -15.70
CA ASN A 484 -6.09 4.27 -16.76
C ASN A 484 -7.30 5.18 -16.98
N GLY A 485 -7.95 5.66 -15.92
CA GLY A 485 -9.06 6.61 -16.01
C GLY A 485 -8.66 7.96 -16.63
N LEU A 486 -7.47 8.49 -16.29
CA LEU A 486 -6.91 9.67 -16.96
C LEU A 486 -6.62 9.40 -18.44
N LEU A 487 -6.01 8.26 -18.77
CA LEU A 487 -5.70 7.90 -20.15
C LEU A 487 -6.96 7.70 -21.00
N ALA A 488 -7.99 7.04 -20.47
CA ALA A 488 -9.28 6.91 -21.13
C ALA A 488 -9.94 8.30 -21.33
N TRP A 489 -9.88 9.18 -20.32
CA TRP A 489 -10.39 10.55 -20.43
C TRP A 489 -9.66 11.38 -21.50
N PHE A 490 -8.33 11.23 -21.63
CA PHE A 490 -7.57 11.86 -22.71
C PHE A 490 -7.83 11.19 -24.07
N GLY A 491 -7.86 9.85 -24.13
CA GLY A 491 -8.08 9.05 -25.33
C GLY A 491 -9.43 9.33 -26.00
N TRP A 492 -10.50 9.35 -25.20
CA TRP A 492 -11.86 9.68 -25.64
C TRP A 492 -11.92 11.02 -26.39
N ARG A 493 -11.11 12.02 -26.00
CA ARG A 493 -11.06 13.33 -26.67
C ARG A 493 -10.41 13.30 -28.05
N VAL A 494 -9.52 12.35 -28.31
CA VAL A 494 -8.83 12.19 -29.61
C VAL A 494 -9.46 11.08 -30.46
N GLY A 495 -10.49 10.39 -29.97
CA GLY A 495 -11.16 9.30 -30.66
C GLY A 495 -10.51 7.93 -30.46
N TRP A 496 -9.73 7.75 -29.39
CA TRP A 496 -9.22 6.44 -28.97
C TRP A 496 -9.99 5.99 -27.72
N GLU A 497 -10.91 5.04 -27.90
CA GLU A 497 -11.86 4.66 -26.84
C GLU A 497 -11.21 3.73 -25.80
N ASP A 498 -10.35 2.80 -26.22
CA ASP A 498 -9.69 1.79 -25.36
C ASP A 498 -8.23 2.14 -24.96
N VAL A 499 -7.96 3.36 -24.50
CA VAL A 499 -6.60 3.71 -24.03
C VAL A 499 -6.40 3.33 -22.56
N SER A 500 -5.63 2.27 -22.33
CA SER A 500 -5.16 1.86 -21.00
C SER A 500 -3.62 1.76 -20.96
N LEU A 501 -3.04 1.84 -19.76
CA LEU A 501 -1.62 1.53 -19.54
C LEU A 501 -1.30 0.12 -20.03
N GLU A 502 -2.19 -0.85 -19.83
CA GLU A 502 -2.01 -2.23 -20.28
C GLU A 502 -1.83 -2.29 -21.80
N ASN A 503 -2.68 -1.59 -22.57
CA ASN A 503 -2.60 -1.55 -24.02
C ASN A 503 -1.31 -0.85 -24.50
N ILE A 504 -0.92 0.25 -23.85
CA ILE A 504 0.33 0.97 -24.14
C ILE A 504 1.56 0.10 -23.86
N PHE A 505 1.65 -0.50 -22.67
CA PHE A 505 2.78 -1.33 -22.29
C PHE A 505 2.80 -2.69 -23.01
N GLY A 506 1.63 -3.21 -23.41
CA GLY A 506 1.52 -4.31 -24.36
C GLY A 506 2.23 -4.03 -25.68
N ALA A 507 2.04 -2.83 -26.25
CA ALA A 507 2.75 -2.39 -27.45
C ALA A 507 4.25 -2.15 -27.18
N VAL A 508 4.61 -1.49 -26.07
CA VAL A 508 6.01 -1.17 -25.72
C VAL A 508 6.84 -2.43 -25.43
N PHE A 509 6.29 -3.43 -24.75
CA PHE A 509 6.98 -4.68 -24.43
C PHE A 509 6.80 -5.77 -25.49
N ARG A 510 5.99 -5.56 -26.54
CA ARG A 510 5.85 -6.51 -27.67
C ARG A 510 7.21 -6.94 -28.26
N PRO A 511 8.17 -6.03 -28.56
CA PRO A 511 9.47 -6.44 -29.11
C PRO A 511 10.29 -7.26 -28.11
N LEU A 512 10.20 -6.94 -26.81
CA LEU A 512 10.86 -7.68 -25.74
C LEU A 512 10.28 -9.09 -25.60
N ALA A 513 8.96 -9.23 -25.61
CA ALA A 513 8.28 -10.53 -25.57
C ALA A 513 8.67 -11.40 -26.77
N PHE A 514 8.63 -10.85 -27.99
CA PHE A 514 9.08 -11.55 -29.19
C PHE A 514 10.53 -12.03 -29.07
N VAL A 515 11.44 -11.15 -28.65
CA VAL A 515 12.88 -11.44 -28.50
C VAL A 515 13.17 -12.51 -27.43
N MET A 516 12.29 -12.73 -26.44
CA MET A 516 12.38 -13.88 -25.52
C MET A 516 11.97 -15.22 -26.17
N GLY A 517 11.41 -15.21 -27.39
CA GLY A 517 10.98 -16.38 -28.16
C GLY A 517 9.48 -16.69 -28.09
N VAL A 518 8.67 -15.67 -27.81
CA VAL A 518 7.20 -15.69 -27.96
C VAL A 518 6.84 -15.43 -29.43
N PRO A 519 5.89 -16.17 -30.04
CA PRO A 519 5.37 -15.87 -31.37
C PRO A 519 4.89 -14.41 -31.52
N TRP A 520 4.99 -13.84 -32.72
CA TRP A 520 4.68 -12.41 -32.92
C TRP A 520 3.22 -12.08 -32.62
N ASP A 521 2.29 -13.02 -32.81
CA ASP A 521 0.86 -12.82 -32.54
C ASP A 521 0.60 -12.76 -31.02
N ASP A 522 1.06 -13.76 -30.27
CA ASP A 522 0.99 -13.82 -28.81
C ASP A 522 1.80 -12.71 -28.09
N SER A 523 2.84 -12.17 -28.74
CA SER A 523 3.79 -11.24 -28.14
C SER A 523 3.16 -9.95 -27.58
N TYR A 524 2.00 -9.53 -28.11
CA TYR A 524 1.26 -8.39 -27.58
C TYR A 524 0.62 -8.71 -26.22
N TYR A 525 0.00 -9.88 -26.06
CA TYR A 525 -0.60 -10.33 -24.80
C TYR A 525 0.46 -10.62 -23.74
N VAL A 526 1.56 -11.28 -24.10
CA VAL A 526 2.69 -11.46 -23.18
C VAL A 526 3.32 -10.10 -22.80
N GLY A 527 3.39 -9.16 -23.75
CA GLY A 527 3.76 -7.77 -23.49
C GLY A 527 2.85 -7.08 -22.47
N LYS A 528 1.52 -7.29 -22.55
CA LYS A 528 0.55 -6.78 -21.57
C LYS A 528 0.84 -7.31 -20.17
N VAL A 529 1.02 -8.62 -20.04
CA VAL A 529 1.29 -9.26 -18.73
C VAL A 529 2.61 -8.77 -18.12
N ILE A 530 3.65 -8.60 -18.94
CA ILE A 530 4.92 -7.98 -18.50
C ILE A 530 4.69 -6.53 -18.06
N GLY A 531 3.89 -5.76 -18.81
CA GLY A 531 3.48 -4.40 -18.45
C GLY A 531 2.79 -4.34 -17.09
N ILE A 532 1.75 -5.15 -16.90
CA ILE A 532 0.99 -5.24 -15.64
C ILE A 532 1.93 -5.55 -14.47
N LYS A 533 2.86 -6.51 -14.61
CA LYS A 533 3.88 -6.78 -13.58
C LYS A 533 4.73 -5.55 -13.27
N MET A 534 5.27 -4.88 -14.30
CA MET A 534 6.22 -3.78 -14.15
C MET A 534 5.62 -2.48 -13.59
N ILE A 535 4.28 -2.37 -13.57
CA ILE A 535 3.54 -1.18 -13.13
C ILE A 535 2.77 -1.45 -11.84
N VAL A 536 2.11 -2.60 -11.76
CA VAL A 536 1.18 -2.98 -10.68
C VAL A 536 1.89 -3.93 -9.73
N ASN A 537 1.90 -5.22 -10.04
CA ASN A 537 2.58 -6.31 -9.35
C ASN A 537 2.42 -7.61 -10.16
N GLU A 538 3.19 -8.64 -9.79
CA GLU A 538 3.13 -9.96 -10.42
C GLU A 538 1.85 -10.75 -10.12
N PHE A 539 1.09 -10.47 -9.05
CA PHE A 539 -0.18 -11.18 -8.77
C PHE A 539 -1.26 -10.83 -9.79
N VAL A 540 -1.49 -9.54 -10.06
CA VAL A 540 -2.43 -9.08 -11.09
C VAL A 540 -1.99 -9.58 -12.48
N ALA A 541 -0.67 -9.65 -12.72
CA ALA A 541 -0.12 -10.23 -13.93
C ALA A 541 -0.39 -11.75 -14.03
N PHE A 542 -0.23 -12.51 -12.94
CA PHE A 542 -0.55 -13.95 -12.91
C PHE A 542 -2.04 -14.22 -13.06
N GLN A 543 -2.90 -13.39 -12.45
CA GLN A 543 -4.36 -13.46 -12.66
C GLN A 543 -4.71 -13.25 -14.14
N ARG A 544 -4.23 -12.16 -14.76
CA ARG A 544 -4.51 -11.88 -16.18
C ARG A 544 -3.88 -12.91 -17.13
N LEU A 545 -2.74 -13.50 -16.75
CA LEU A 545 -2.14 -14.63 -17.48
C LEU A 545 -3.02 -15.89 -17.38
N GLY A 546 -3.59 -16.16 -16.20
CA GLY A 546 -4.57 -17.21 -15.98
C GLY A 546 -5.80 -17.04 -16.88
N ASP A 547 -6.35 -15.83 -16.95
CA ASP A 547 -7.46 -15.50 -17.87
C ASP A 547 -7.08 -15.82 -19.32
N PHE A 548 -5.93 -15.35 -19.82
CA PHE A 548 -5.50 -15.60 -21.20
C PHE A 548 -5.22 -17.08 -21.51
N ILE A 549 -4.88 -17.89 -20.50
CA ILE A 549 -4.75 -19.35 -20.63
C ILE A 549 -6.14 -20.00 -20.69
N ALA A 550 -7.08 -19.58 -19.84
CA ALA A 550 -8.45 -20.10 -19.79
C ALA A 550 -9.26 -19.73 -21.04
N GLU A 551 -9.13 -18.49 -21.51
CA GLU A 551 -9.72 -17.97 -22.76
C GLU A 551 -9.02 -18.52 -24.03
N GLN A 552 -7.94 -19.29 -23.89
CA GLN A 552 -7.09 -19.81 -24.98
C GLN A 552 -6.56 -18.74 -25.95
N VAL A 553 -6.35 -17.51 -25.46
CA VAL A 553 -5.86 -16.35 -26.24
C VAL A 553 -4.37 -16.45 -26.58
N ILE A 554 -3.60 -17.21 -25.80
CA ILE A 554 -2.16 -17.40 -26.00
C ILE A 554 -1.80 -18.88 -26.13
N SER A 555 -0.78 -19.19 -26.94
CA SER A 555 -0.29 -20.57 -27.06
C SER A 555 0.32 -21.08 -25.75
N PRO A 556 0.33 -22.41 -25.53
CA PRO A 556 0.98 -23.02 -24.36
C PRO A 556 2.49 -22.69 -24.24
N ARG A 557 3.15 -22.42 -25.37
CA ARG A 557 4.54 -21.93 -25.42
C ARG A 557 4.65 -20.53 -24.82
N SER A 558 3.78 -19.62 -25.22
CA SER A 558 3.72 -18.26 -24.69
C SER A 558 3.34 -18.21 -23.22
N ALA A 559 2.38 -19.03 -22.79
CA ALA A 559 2.00 -19.18 -21.39
C ALA A 559 3.20 -19.59 -20.50
N ALA A 560 4.01 -20.55 -20.97
CA ALA A 560 5.23 -20.97 -20.27
C ALA A 560 6.28 -19.85 -20.19
N ILE A 561 6.60 -19.19 -21.31
CA ILE A 561 7.58 -18.09 -21.34
C ILE A 561 7.11 -16.91 -20.47
N ALA A 562 5.82 -16.56 -20.54
CA ALA A 562 5.19 -15.56 -19.69
C ALA A 562 5.29 -15.93 -18.20
N THR A 563 5.04 -17.19 -17.83
CA THR A 563 5.19 -17.68 -16.44
C THR A 563 6.60 -17.37 -15.91
N TYR A 564 7.65 -17.68 -16.68
CA TYR A 564 9.03 -17.37 -16.28
C TYR A 564 9.32 -15.85 -16.23
N ALA A 565 8.81 -15.07 -17.19
CA ALA A 565 9.03 -13.62 -17.25
C ALA A 565 8.34 -12.88 -16.10
N VAL A 566 7.19 -13.38 -15.66
CA VAL A 566 6.38 -12.81 -14.59
C VAL A 566 6.85 -13.29 -13.21
N CYS A 567 7.43 -14.49 -13.11
CA CYS A 567 7.97 -15.04 -11.85
C CYS A 567 9.16 -14.23 -11.29
N GLY A 568 8.84 -13.18 -10.51
CA GLY A 568 9.77 -12.42 -9.68
C GLY A 568 9.14 -11.12 -9.18
N PHE A 569 9.44 -10.71 -7.95
CA PHE A 569 8.89 -9.50 -7.30
C PHE A 569 9.34 -8.15 -7.90
N ALA A 570 9.84 -8.10 -9.13
CA ALA A 570 10.27 -6.88 -9.79
C ALA A 570 9.05 -6.02 -10.20
N ASN A 571 8.54 -5.23 -9.25
CA ASN A 571 7.45 -4.25 -9.43
C ASN A 571 7.62 -3.02 -8.49
N PRO A 572 6.88 -1.91 -8.69
CA PRO A 572 7.01 -0.70 -7.86
C PRO A 572 6.57 -0.86 -6.40
N SER A 573 5.53 -1.66 -6.13
CA SER A 573 5.06 -1.92 -4.75
C SER A 573 6.10 -2.70 -3.93
N SER A 574 6.71 -3.72 -4.52
CA SER A 574 7.85 -4.45 -3.99
C SER A 574 9.08 -3.55 -3.81
N MET A 575 9.31 -2.58 -4.69
CA MET A 575 10.38 -1.59 -4.50
C MET A 575 10.18 -0.79 -3.21
N GLY A 576 8.95 -0.37 -2.95
CA GLY A 576 8.54 0.23 -1.67
C GLY A 576 8.80 -0.65 -0.47
N ILE A 577 8.34 -1.90 -0.52
CA ILE A 577 8.52 -2.90 0.54
C ILE A 577 10.03 -3.09 0.82
N MET A 578 10.86 -3.28 -0.20
CA MET A 578 12.30 -3.48 -0.03
C MET A 578 13.00 -2.27 0.61
N ILE A 579 12.67 -1.06 0.15
CA ILE A 579 13.20 0.19 0.71
C ILE A 579 12.80 0.32 2.18
N GLY A 580 11.52 0.11 2.50
CA GLY A 580 11.00 0.18 3.87
C GLY A 580 11.66 -0.85 4.78
N THR A 581 11.68 -2.12 4.38
CA THR A 581 12.27 -3.23 5.13
C THR A 581 13.76 -3.03 5.40
N LEU A 582 14.57 -2.71 4.38
CA LEU A 582 16.01 -2.49 4.58
C LEU A 582 16.30 -1.22 5.38
N SER A 583 15.56 -0.13 5.16
CA SER A 583 15.75 1.13 5.91
C SER A 583 15.31 1.01 7.37
N ALA A 584 14.34 0.15 7.68
CA ALA A 584 13.97 -0.18 9.06
C ALA A 584 15.04 -1.03 9.78
N MET A 585 15.79 -1.85 9.04
CA MET A 585 16.91 -2.62 9.61
C MET A 585 18.19 -1.79 9.78
N VAL A 586 18.50 -0.90 8.83
CA VAL A 586 19.67 -0.01 8.87
C VAL A 586 19.30 1.40 8.37
N PRO A 587 18.79 2.28 9.26
CA PRO A 587 18.37 3.63 8.88
C PRO A 587 19.52 4.47 8.31
N ASP A 588 20.75 4.30 8.82
CA ASP A 588 21.96 5.00 8.35
C ASP A 588 22.27 4.76 6.86
N LYS A 589 21.83 3.61 6.32
CA LYS A 589 22.03 3.22 4.91
C LYS A 589 20.84 3.58 4.03
N ARG A 590 19.77 4.22 4.54
CA ARG A 590 18.55 4.56 3.77
C ARG A 590 18.86 5.24 2.44
N ASN A 591 19.73 6.26 2.43
CA ASN A 591 20.14 6.97 1.21
C ASN A 591 20.88 6.07 0.20
N VAL A 592 21.62 5.07 0.68
CA VAL A 592 22.30 4.08 -0.16
C VAL A 592 21.26 3.15 -0.79
N ILE A 593 20.39 2.56 0.03
CA ILE A 593 19.31 1.64 -0.36
C ILE A 593 18.44 2.26 -1.45
N THR A 594 17.95 3.49 -1.23
CA THR A 594 17.10 4.18 -2.18
C THR A 594 17.82 4.53 -3.49
N SER A 595 19.09 4.94 -3.42
CA SER A 595 19.88 5.28 -4.63
C SER A 595 20.11 4.12 -5.59
N VAL A 596 20.07 2.87 -5.09
CA VAL A 596 20.25 1.65 -5.90
C VAL A 596 18.94 0.94 -6.23
N ALA A 597 17.84 1.24 -5.53
CA ALA A 597 16.57 0.53 -5.60
C ALA A 597 16.01 0.38 -7.02
N PHE A 598 15.91 1.47 -7.78
CA PHE A 598 15.36 1.45 -9.15
C PHE A 598 16.23 0.64 -10.13
N ARG A 599 17.56 0.71 -9.98
CA ARG A 599 18.50 -0.11 -10.77
C ARG A 599 18.38 -1.58 -10.42
N ALA A 600 18.25 -1.90 -9.14
CA ALA A 600 18.05 -3.27 -8.68
C ALA A 600 16.72 -3.86 -9.17
N PHE A 601 15.63 -3.06 -9.17
CA PHE A 601 14.33 -3.42 -9.75
C PHE A 601 14.45 -3.78 -11.23
N LEU A 602 15.03 -2.89 -12.05
CA LEU A 602 15.24 -3.14 -13.48
C LEU A 602 16.14 -4.37 -13.72
N THR A 603 17.17 -4.54 -12.90
CA THR A 603 18.06 -5.71 -12.94
C THR A 603 17.29 -6.99 -12.62
N GLY A 604 16.42 -6.98 -11.61
CA GLY A 604 15.56 -8.11 -11.26
C GLY A 604 14.61 -8.49 -12.40
N SER A 605 13.99 -7.51 -13.07
CA SER A 605 13.17 -7.73 -14.26
C SER A 605 13.96 -8.42 -15.38
N ILE A 606 15.18 -7.93 -15.66
CA ILE A 606 16.07 -8.54 -16.66
C ILE A 606 16.43 -9.99 -16.31
N VAL A 607 16.59 -10.33 -15.03
CA VAL A 607 16.83 -11.71 -14.61
C VAL A 607 15.63 -12.60 -14.92
N CYS A 608 14.40 -12.14 -14.67
CA CYS A 608 13.17 -12.85 -15.06
C CYS A 608 13.05 -13.01 -16.60
N PHE A 609 13.45 -11.99 -17.36
CA PHE A 609 13.46 -12.07 -18.83
C PHE A 609 14.55 -13.03 -19.35
N MET A 610 15.67 -13.16 -18.63
CA MET A 610 16.72 -14.13 -18.93
C MET A 610 16.29 -15.56 -18.59
N THR A 611 15.63 -15.81 -17.45
CA THR A 611 15.05 -17.13 -17.14
C THR A 611 13.98 -17.51 -18.15
N ALA A 612 13.14 -16.56 -18.59
CA ALA A 612 12.14 -16.76 -19.64
C ALA A 612 12.76 -17.12 -21.00
N SER A 613 13.82 -16.41 -21.40
CA SER A 613 14.57 -16.72 -22.63
C SER A 613 15.20 -18.11 -22.57
N ILE A 614 15.78 -18.50 -21.44
CA ILE A 614 16.32 -19.87 -21.25
C ILE A 614 15.20 -20.92 -21.28
N GLY A 615 14.03 -20.63 -20.71
CA GLY A 615 12.85 -21.49 -20.81
C GLY A 615 12.39 -21.69 -22.26
N GLY A 616 12.22 -20.60 -23.02
CA GLY A 616 11.84 -20.63 -24.44
C GLY A 616 12.83 -21.36 -25.35
N LEU A 617 14.11 -21.43 -24.96
CA LEU A 617 15.15 -22.18 -25.66
C LEU A 617 15.15 -23.69 -25.33
N LEU A 618 14.78 -24.09 -24.10
CA LEU A 618 14.96 -25.46 -23.58
C LEU A 618 13.69 -26.32 -23.52
N MET A 619 12.51 -25.76 -23.78
CA MET A 619 11.22 -26.46 -23.72
C MET A 619 10.79 -27.00 -25.09
N ASP A 620 10.31 -28.25 -25.13
CA ASP A 620 9.76 -28.94 -26.30
C ASP A 620 8.23 -28.82 -26.41
N ASP A 621 7.67 -28.97 -27.62
CA ASP A 621 6.22 -29.05 -27.87
C ASP A 621 5.50 -30.14 -27.06
N THR A 622 6.18 -31.22 -26.70
CA THR A 622 5.60 -32.24 -25.81
C THR A 622 5.46 -31.76 -24.37
N ILE A 623 6.26 -30.77 -23.96
CA ILE A 623 6.16 -30.10 -22.66
C ILE A 623 5.09 -29.01 -22.74
N PHE A 624 5.05 -28.24 -23.83
CA PHE A 624 4.01 -27.22 -24.08
C PHE A 624 2.60 -27.83 -24.24
N ASN A 625 2.42 -28.93 -24.95
CA ASN A 625 1.10 -29.55 -25.14
C ASN A 625 0.53 -30.24 -23.89
N ASN A 626 1.32 -30.36 -22.82
CA ASN A 626 0.86 -30.79 -21.50
C ASN A 626 0.47 -29.61 -20.57
N PHE A 627 0.60 -28.36 -21.04
CA PHE A 627 0.36 -27.14 -20.25
C PHE A 627 -1.14 -26.74 -20.13
N GLY A 628 -2.08 -27.58 -20.59
CA GLY A 628 -3.50 -27.19 -20.69
C GLY A 628 -4.54 -28.31 -20.85
N LYS A 629 -4.34 -29.50 -20.24
CA LYS A 629 -5.32 -30.62 -20.32
C LYS A 629 -6.16 -30.86 -19.05
N MET A 630 -6.40 -29.80 -18.26
CA MET A 630 -7.43 -29.79 -17.22
C MET A 630 -8.20 -28.47 -17.30
N GLY A 631 -9.44 -28.54 -17.79
CA GLY A 631 -10.38 -27.41 -17.84
C GLY A 631 -10.48 -26.72 -19.21
N SER A 632 -11.37 -27.21 -20.07
CA SER A 632 -11.93 -26.44 -21.19
C SER A 632 -13.32 -26.96 -21.53
N LEU A 633 -14.29 -26.05 -21.65
CA LEU A 633 -15.60 -26.24 -22.26
C LEU A 633 -15.79 -25.09 -23.26
N ASP A 634 -16.37 -25.41 -24.42
CA ASP A 634 -16.48 -24.55 -25.61
C ASP A 634 -17.50 -23.38 -25.38
N GLU A 635 -17.67 -22.36 -26.23
CA GLU A 635 -17.31 -22.15 -27.65
C GLU A 635 -17.20 -20.63 -27.99
N ALA A 636 -16.77 -20.27 -29.20
CA ALA A 636 -16.27 -18.94 -29.58
C ALA A 636 -17.28 -17.89 -30.10
N ILE A 637 -16.90 -16.60 -30.06
CA ILE A 637 -17.29 -15.58 -31.07
C ILE A 637 -16.06 -14.74 -31.44
N VAL A 638 -15.83 -14.56 -32.75
CA VAL A 638 -14.70 -13.81 -33.35
C VAL A 638 -15.18 -12.47 -33.92
N LEU A 639 -14.40 -11.40 -33.72
CA LEU A 639 -14.45 -10.19 -34.54
C LEU A 639 -13.03 -9.64 -34.76
N ASN A 640 -12.77 -9.15 -35.97
CA ASN A 640 -11.42 -8.95 -36.51
C ASN A 640 -11.32 -7.56 -37.18
N SER A 641 -10.27 -6.78 -36.89
CA SER A 641 -9.88 -5.61 -37.68
C SER A 641 -8.40 -5.23 -37.50
N THR A 642 -7.80 -4.73 -38.56
CA THR A 642 -6.34 -4.63 -38.80
C THR A 642 -5.84 -3.19 -38.90
N GLU A 643 -4.52 -3.01 -38.74
CA GLU A 643 -3.69 -1.87 -39.26
C GLU A 643 -3.93 -0.45 -38.67
N GLU A 644 -2.97 0.48 -38.59
CA GLU A 644 -1.48 0.42 -38.56
C GLU A 644 -0.88 1.76 -38.02
N ILE A 645 0.39 1.70 -37.56
CA ILE A 645 1.41 2.79 -37.51
C ILE A 645 1.06 4.19 -36.94
N ALA A 646 1.70 4.53 -35.81
CA ALA A 646 2.44 5.80 -35.63
C ALA A 646 3.55 5.66 -34.56
N LEU A 647 4.70 6.32 -34.75
CA LEU A 647 5.98 6.03 -34.08
C LEU A 647 6.47 7.16 -33.16
N SER A 648 7.38 6.79 -32.24
CA SER A 648 8.33 7.62 -31.45
C SER A 648 7.76 8.33 -30.21
N THR A 649 8.10 7.96 -28.97
CA THR A 649 9.42 7.84 -28.26
C THR A 649 10.11 9.17 -27.93
N LEU A 650 10.16 9.51 -26.63
CA LEU A 650 11.39 9.43 -25.83
C LEU A 650 11.16 9.91 -24.38
N GLY A 651 11.17 8.97 -23.44
CA GLY A 651 11.51 9.25 -22.05
C GLY A 651 13.00 8.97 -21.85
N LEU A 652 13.75 9.96 -21.35
CA LEU A 652 15.14 9.79 -20.92
C LEU A 652 15.32 10.43 -19.55
N ASP A 653 15.48 9.57 -18.54
CA ASP A 653 15.95 9.94 -17.21
C ASP A 653 17.43 10.35 -17.23
N ASP A 654 17.82 11.18 -16.26
CA ASP A 654 19.22 11.39 -15.90
C ASP A 654 19.31 11.97 -14.48
N SER A 655 19.63 11.13 -13.49
CA SER A 655 19.86 11.56 -12.12
C SER A 655 21.34 11.87 -11.82
N GLU A 656 21.56 13.16 -11.58
CA GLU A 656 22.54 13.79 -10.69
C GLU A 656 24.07 13.58 -10.85
N ARG A 657 24.74 14.72 -11.10
CA ARG A 657 25.85 15.24 -10.28
C ARG A 657 25.69 16.77 -10.10
N PRO A 658 26.22 17.39 -9.03
CA PRO A 658 25.94 18.79 -8.72
C PRO A 658 26.83 19.77 -9.51
N GLU A 659 26.25 20.58 -10.39
CA GLU A 659 26.83 21.86 -10.83
C GLU A 659 25.75 22.92 -11.10
N PRO A 660 25.91 24.17 -10.62
CA PRO A 660 24.81 25.12 -10.44
C PRO A 660 24.35 25.88 -11.71
N LYS A 661 24.77 25.47 -12.92
CA LYS A 661 24.44 26.21 -14.17
C LYS A 661 23.84 25.39 -15.31
N ARG A 662 23.94 24.05 -15.33
CA ARG A 662 23.47 23.23 -16.46
C ARG A 662 22.05 22.66 -16.28
N SER A 663 21.53 22.62 -15.04
CA SER A 663 20.21 22.08 -14.68
C SER A 663 19.04 22.78 -15.40
N ASN A 664 19.09 24.11 -15.53
CA ASN A 664 18.00 24.90 -16.11
C ASN A 664 17.65 24.50 -17.55
N ILE A 665 18.64 24.12 -18.38
CA ILE A 665 18.41 23.80 -19.80
C ILE A 665 17.61 22.49 -19.95
N LYS A 666 17.96 21.43 -19.21
CA LYS A 666 17.18 20.18 -19.22
C LYS A 666 15.75 20.44 -18.75
N ARG A 667 15.59 21.15 -17.63
CA ARG A 667 14.27 21.51 -17.07
C ARG A 667 13.41 22.30 -18.06
N TYR A 668 13.96 23.34 -18.70
CA TYR A 668 13.21 24.10 -19.71
C TYR A 668 12.90 23.28 -20.96
N SER A 669 13.80 22.39 -21.40
CA SER A 669 13.55 21.47 -22.52
C SER A 669 12.37 20.53 -22.22
N THR A 670 12.36 19.86 -21.06
CA THR A 670 11.24 19.01 -20.64
C THR A 670 9.93 19.78 -20.53
N ILE A 671 9.95 21.00 -19.97
CA ILE A 671 8.77 21.88 -19.90
C ILE A 671 8.29 22.24 -21.32
N CYS A 672 9.17 22.57 -22.25
CA CYS A 672 8.80 22.88 -23.63
C CYS A 672 8.19 21.66 -24.35
N ILE A 673 8.76 20.46 -24.17
CA ILE A 673 8.23 19.21 -24.72
C ILE A 673 6.83 18.93 -24.15
N VAL A 674 6.64 19.01 -22.83
CA VAL A 674 5.33 18.76 -22.20
C VAL A 674 4.28 19.75 -22.68
N ASN A 675 4.58 21.06 -22.71
CA ASN A 675 3.63 22.06 -23.23
C ASN A 675 3.37 21.88 -24.73
N GLY A 676 4.38 21.45 -25.51
CA GLY A 676 4.22 21.08 -26.92
C GLY A 676 3.26 19.90 -27.11
N CYS A 677 3.44 18.81 -26.35
CA CYS A 677 2.52 17.67 -26.36
C CYS A 677 1.11 18.06 -25.94
N VAL A 678 0.96 18.92 -24.90
CA VAL A 678 -0.34 19.45 -24.47
C VAL A 678 -1.00 20.29 -25.56
N ALA A 679 -0.25 21.13 -26.29
CA ALA A 679 -0.77 21.91 -27.40
C ALA A 679 -1.18 21.05 -28.60
N ILE A 680 -0.39 20.03 -28.94
CA ILE A 680 -0.71 19.04 -29.99
C ILE A 680 -1.98 18.27 -29.61
N PHE A 681 -2.06 17.74 -28.38
CA PHE A 681 -3.23 17.06 -27.86
C PHE A 681 -4.47 17.95 -27.90
N PHE A 682 -4.36 19.20 -27.44
CA PHE A 682 -5.46 20.17 -27.50
C PHE A 682 -5.91 20.43 -28.94
N GLY A 683 -4.99 20.54 -29.90
CA GLY A 683 -5.31 20.64 -31.32
C GLY A 683 -6.08 19.44 -31.86
N PHE A 684 -5.66 18.21 -31.56
CA PHE A 684 -6.40 16.99 -31.93
C PHE A 684 -7.79 16.92 -31.27
N ALA A 685 -7.88 17.23 -29.97
CA ALA A 685 -9.15 17.27 -29.25
C ALA A 685 -10.11 18.34 -29.82
N THR A 686 -9.57 19.50 -30.22
CA THR A 686 -10.34 20.56 -30.89
C THR A 686 -10.89 20.06 -32.23
N LYS A 687 -10.04 19.43 -33.06
CA LYS A 687 -10.41 18.87 -34.36
C LYS A 687 -11.51 17.81 -34.23
N ARG A 688 -11.33 16.85 -33.32
CA ARG A 688 -12.29 15.77 -33.03
C ARG A 688 -13.62 16.33 -32.52
N TYR A 689 -13.60 17.36 -31.68
CA TYR A 689 -14.82 18.04 -31.22
C TYR A 689 -15.58 18.69 -32.38
N ILE A 690 -14.90 19.44 -33.27
CA ILE A 690 -15.53 20.07 -34.45
C ILE A 690 -16.11 19.01 -35.40
N GLU A 691 -15.38 17.92 -35.66
CA GLU A 691 -15.86 16.79 -36.48
C GLU A 691 -17.08 16.09 -35.86
N HIS A 692 -17.16 15.99 -34.53
CA HIS A 692 -18.29 15.40 -33.84
C HIS A 692 -19.51 16.35 -33.81
N GLU A 693 -19.28 17.65 -33.60
CA GLU A 693 -20.33 18.68 -33.60
C GLU A 693 -21.03 18.77 -34.98
N GLN A 694 -20.26 18.69 -36.07
CA GLN A 694 -20.80 18.71 -37.44
C GLN A 694 -21.66 17.49 -37.80
N ASN A 695 -21.43 16.34 -37.16
CA ASN A 695 -22.13 15.08 -37.46
C ASN A 695 -23.32 14.79 -36.52
N CYS A 696 -23.62 15.69 -35.58
CA CYS A 696 -24.57 15.45 -34.50
C CYS A 696 -25.94 16.10 -34.76
N GLN A 697 -27.01 15.30 -34.74
CA GLN A 697 -28.36 15.78 -35.11
C GLN A 697 -29.17 16.36 -33.93
N THR A 698 -28.80 16.10 -32.68
CA THR A 698 -29.47 16.64 -31.48
C THR A 698 -28.51 16.82 -30.29
N ASN A 699 -28.64 17.94 -29.55
CA ASN A 699 -28.02 18.21 -28.24
C ASN A 699 -26.47 18.16 -28.10
N CYS A 700 -25.69 18.36 -29.17
CA CYS A 700 -24.22 18.48 -29.06
C CYS A 700 -23.69 19.86 -28.57
N GLY A 701 -24.26 20.39 -27.49
CA GLY A 701 -23.73 21.58 -26.82
C GLY A 701 -22.37 21.35 -26.14
N MET A 702 -21.64 22.42 -25.83
CA MET A 702 -20.38 22.33 -25.10
C MET A 702 -20.60 21.79 -23.67
N GLN A 703 -20.36 20.50 -23.47
CA GLN A 703 -20.41 19.84 -22.17
C GLN A 703 -19.32 20.40 -21.23
N TRP A 704 -19.73 21.13 -20.20
CA TRP A 704 -18.83 21.81 -19.26
C TRP A 704 -18.26 20.90 -18.15
N CYS A 705 -18.91 19.78 -17.84
CA CYS A 705 -18.44 18.85 -16.80
C CYS A 705 -17.69 17.63 -17.34
N ASP A 706 -18.31 16.91 -18.29
CA ASP A 706 -17.79 15.65 -18.83
C ASP A 706 -17.20 15.79 -20.23
N GLY A 707 -17.14 17.02 -20.74
CA GLY A 707 -16.89 17.32 -22.15
C GLY A 707 -15.61 18.08 -22.46
N TYR A 708 -15.52 18.44 -23.74
CA TYR A 708 -14.46 19.32 -24.26
C TYR A 708 -14.44 20.68 -23.55
N GLY A 709 -15.60 21.18 -23.08
CA GLY A 709 -15.68 22.40 -22.27
C GLY A 709 -14.87 22.32 -20.98
N MET A 710 -14.84 21.17 -20.31
CA MET A 710 -14.00 20.95 -19.12
C MET A 710 -12.51 21.04 -19.44
N LEU A 711 -12.08 20.46 -20.57
CA LEU A 711 -10.69 20.52 -21.03
C LEU A 711 -10.27 21.97 -21.30
N VAL A 712 -11.12 22.75 -22.00
CA VAL A 712 -10.90 24.18 -22.25
C VAL A 712 -10.82 24.97 -20.94
N LEU A 713 -11.70 24.69 -19.98
CA LEU A 713 -11.76 25.40 -18.69
C LEU A 713 -10.51 25.10 -17.84
N LEU A 714 -10.12 23.83 -17.72
CA LEU A 714 -8.90 23.42 -17.01
C LEU A 714 -7.64 24.00 -17.65
N LEU A 715 -7.47 23.85 -18.96
CA LEU A 715 -6.31 24.34 -19.68
C LEU A 715 -6.25 25.87 -19.65
N GLY A 716 -7.41 26.54 -19.81
CA GLY A 716 -7.56 27.98 -19.63
C GLY A 716 -7.13 28.44 -18.23
N LEU A 717 -7.61 27.81 -17.16
CA LEU A 717 -7.21 28.15 -15.78
C LEU A 717 -5.71 27.92 -15.53
N VAL A 718 -5.15 26.81 -16.00
CA VAL A 718 -3.73 26.49 -15.83
C VAL A 718 -2.85 27.50 -16.57
N TYR A 719 -3.10 27.75 -17.85
CA TYR A 719 -2.29 28.69 -18.64
C TYR A 719 -2.52 30.15 -18.26
N MET A 720 -3.74 30.55 -17.85
CA MET A 720 -3.98 31.88 -17.25
C MET A 720 -3.25 32.02 -15.90
N GLY A 721 -3.22 30.97 -15.08
CA GLY A 721 -2.45 30.92 -13.84
C GLY A 721 -0.94 31.03 -14.09
N LEU A 722 -0.42 30.30 -15.07
CA LEU A 722 1.00 30.37 -15.48
C LEU A 722 1.35 31.74 -16.06
N LEU A 723 0.53 32.30 -16.95
CA LEU A 723 0.65 33.67 -17.47
C LEU A 723 0.65 34.68 -16.32
N TYR A 724 -0.26 34.52 -15.35
CA TYR A 724 -0.34 35.37 -14.17
C TYR A 724 0.92 35.27 -13.31
N PHE A 725 1.39 34.08 -12.95
CA PHE A 725 2.50 33.92 -12.00
C PHE A 725 3.89 34.06 -12.62
N LEU A 726 4.10 33.74 -13.89
CA LEU A 726 5.41 33.77 -14.56
C LEU A 726 5.68 35.07 -15.33
N LEU A 727 4.65 35.69 -15.93
CA LEU A 727 4.82 36.86 -16.79
C LEU A 727 4.21 38.11 -16.18
N LEU A 728 2.91 38.08 -15.86
CA LEU A 728 2.20 39.26 -15.35
C LEU A 728 2.73 39.64 -13.96
N LYS A 729 2.77 38.72 -12.99
CA LYS A 729 3.20 39.03 -11.62
C LYS A 729 4.64 39.59 -11.61
N PRO A 730 5.68 38.95 -12.15
CA PRO A 730 7.05 39.47 -12.02
C PRO A 730 7.27 40.79 -12.78
N SER A 731 6.58 40.99 -13.91
CA SER A 731 6.74 42.19 -14.75
C SER A 731 5.89 43.37 -14.28
N LEU A 732 4.67 43.09 -13.80
CA LEU A 732 3.72 44.11 -13.35
C LEU A 732 3.89 44.44 -11.87
N GLU A 733 4.21 43.50 -10.98
CA GLU A 733 4.32 43.77 -9.53
C GLU A 733 5.21 45.00 -9.24
N PRO A 734 6.41 45.18 -9.81
CA PRO A 734 7.25 46.37 -9.53
C PRO A 734 6.72 47.71 -10.10
N SER A 735 5.78 47.68 -11.04
CA SER A 735 5.28 48.84 -11.80
C SER A 735 3.83 49.20 -11.43
N VAL A 736 2.97 48.19 -11.36
CA VAL A 736 1.60 48.24 -10.84
C VAL A 736 1.63 48.52 -9.34
N TYR A 737 2.49 47.89 -8.54
CA TYR A 737 2.65 48.30 -7.14
C TYR A 737 3.12 49.75 -7.03
N ARG A 738 3.95 50.26 -7.95
CA ARG A 738 4.38 51.68 -7.91
C ARG A 738 3.27 52.66 -8.27
N LYS A 739 2.43 52.34 -9.27
CA LYS A 739 1.30 53.18 -9.71
C LYS A 739 0.05 53.05 -8.82
N LEU A 740 -0.19 51.86 -8.25
CA LEU A 740 -1.28 51.59 -7.31
C LEU A 740 -0.84 51.67 -5.84
N ALA A 741 0.42 51.88 -5.48
CA ALA A 741 0.80 52.24 -4.11
C ALA A 741 0.10 53.52 -3.61
N PRO A 742 -0.01 54.63 -4.37
CA PRO A 742 -0.78 55.78 -3.91
C PRO A 742 -2.28 55.49 -3.80
N ILE A 743 -2.90 54.87 -4.81
CA ILE A 743 -4.34 54.52 -4.79
C ILE A 743 -4.64 53.48 -3.71
N GLY A 744 -3.86 52.42 -3.65
CA GLY A 744 -3.94 51.32 -2.69
C GLY A 744 -3.62 51.77 -1.28
N SER A 745 -2.66 52.68 -1.04
CA SER A 745 -2.47 53.29 0.28
C SER A 745 -3.59 54.27 0.64
N HIS A 746 -4.26 54.90 -0.33
CA HIS A 746 -5.46 55.69 -0.10
C HIS A 746 -6.65 54.80 0.28
N PHE A 747 -6.88 53.72 -0.49
CA PHE A 747 -7.89 52.69 -0.20
C PHE A 747 -7.60 51.97 1.12
N GLN A 748 -6.34 51.66 1.41
CA GLN A 748 -5.90 51.02 2.64
C GLN A 748 -5.93 51.99 3.83
N ARG A 749 -5.74 53.31 3.66
CA ARG A 749 -6.02 54.32 4.71
C ARG A 749 -7.51 54.47 4.96
N MET A 750 -8.31 54.55 3.88
CA MET A 750 -9.77 54.56 3.92
C MET A 750 -10.27 53.33 4.69
N PHE A 751 -10.01 52.11 4.20
CA PHE A 751 -10.34 50.84 4.85
C PHE A 751 -9.60 50.57 6.17
N ARG A 752 -8.54 51.29 6.54
CA ARG A 752 -7.93 51.22 7.89
C ARG A 752 -8.70 52.07 8.89
N SER A 753 -9.38 53.13 8.44
CA SER A 753 -10.26 53.89 9.33
C SER A 753 -11.42 53.02 9.83
N ARG A 754 -11.65 53.02 11.15
CA ARG A 754 -12.83 52.38 11.76
C ARG A 754 -14.15 52.75 11.08
N PRO A 755 -14.44 54.03 10.74
CA PRO A 755 -15.71 54.38 10.11
C PRO A 755 -15.88 53.81 8.69
N ALA A 756 -14.83 53.66 7.87
CA ALA A 756 -14.98 53.03 6.55
C ALA A 756 -15.29 51.52 6.66
N LYS A 757 -14.66 50.82 7.61
CA LYS A 757 -14.99 49.41 7.87
C LYS A 757 -16.43 49.25 8.36
N LEU A 758 -16.88 50.11 9.27
CA LEU A 758 -18.25 50.09 9.77
C LEU A 758 -19.27 50.45 8.68
N SER A 759 -19.01 51.46 7.86
CA SER A 759 -19.93 51.87 6.80
C SER A 759 -20.02 50.86 5.66
N LEU A 760 -18.91 50.24 5.25
CA LEU A 760 -18.95 49.14 4.27
C LEU A 760 -19.66 47.90 4.86
N GLY A 761 -19.36 47.53 6.11
CA GLY A 761 -20.05 46.44 6.79
C GLY A 761 -21.56 46.70 6.92
N ALA A 762 -21.94 47.91 7.31
CA ALA A 762 -23.34 48.34 7.37
C ALA A 762 -24.01 48.33 5.98
N ALA A 763 -23.31 48.74 4.92
CA ALA A 763 -23.84 48.69 3.55
C ALA A 763 -24.08 47.25 3.07
N ILE A 764 -23.19 46.31 3.39
CA ILE A 764 -23.36 44.88 3.06
C ILE A 764 -24.53 44.28 3.85
N VAL A 765 -24.59 44.53 5.17
CA VAL A 765 -25.70 44.05 6.02
C VAL A 765 -27.03 44.67 5.59
N LEU A 766 -27.06 45.96 5.25
CA LEU A 766 -28.25 46.64 4.74
C LEU A 766 -28.68 46.09 3.38
N GLY A 767 -27.73 45.85 2.46
CA GLY A 767 -28.00 45.22 1.16
C GLY A 767 -28.59 43.81 1.31
N PHE A 768 -28.04 43.00 2.22
CA PHE A 768 -28.56 41.67 2.53
C PHE A 768 -29.93 41.72 3.21
N ALA A 769 -30.16 42.67 4.12
CA ALA A 769 -31.47 42.88 4.76
C ALA A 769 -32.55 43.34 3.76
N ILE A 770 -32.20 44.22 2.81
CA ILE A 770 -33.07 44.63 1.70
C ILE A 770 -33.38 43.43 0.80
N PHE A 771 -32.37 42.64 0.44
CA PHE A 771 -32.57 41.40 -0.31
C PHE A 771 -33.54 40.45 0.41
N LEU A 772 -33.28 40.13 1.69
CA LEU A 772 -34.15 39.26 2.48
C LEU A 772 -35.59 39.80 2.59
N TYR A 773 -35.77 41.11 2.76
CA TYR A 773 -37.10 41.72 2.76
C TYR A 773 -37.86 41.46 1.45
N PHE A 774 -37.22 41.65 0.29
CA PHE A 774 -37.86 41.38 -1.00
C PHE A 774 -38.07 39.89 -1.28
N ASP A 775 -37.16 39.02 -0.83
CA ASP A 775 -37.20 37.57 -1.02
C ASP A 775 -38.28 36.91 -0.14
N THR A 776 -38.39 37.33 1.12
CA THR A 776 -39.29 36.71 2.12
C THR A 776 -40.65 37.38 2.28
N ARG A 777 -40.94 38.49 1.59
CA ARG A 777 -42.25 39.19 1.70
C ARG A 777 -43.48 38.33 1.37
N ALA A 778 -43.29 37.25 0.61
CA ALA A 778 -44.36 36.32 0.22
C ALA A 778 -44.56 35.18 1.24
N ASP A 779 -43.50 34.79 1.96
CA ASP A 779 -43.58 33.85 3.08
C ASP A 779 -42.64 34.28 4.21
N THR A 780 -43.24 34.85 5.27
CA THR A 780 -42.52 35.27 6.47
C THR A 780 -41.99 34.10 7.30
N TYR A 781 -42.49 32.88 7.12
CA TYR A 781 -42.02 31.71 7.87
C TYR A 781 -40.58 31.31 7.48
N ARG A 782 -40.09 31.74 6.30
CA ARG A 782 -38.67 31.66 5.90
C ARG A 782 -37.72 32.54 6.72
N LEU A 783 -38.23 33.53 7.47
CA LEU A 783 -37.40 34.32 8.40
C LEU A 783 -37.11 33.58 9.71
N MET A 784 -37.86 32.52 10.04
CA MET A 784 -37.68 31.75 11.28
C MET A 784 -36.25 31.18 11.48
N PRO A 785 -35.58 30.60 10.46
CA PRO A 785 -34.18 30.20 10.54
C PRO A 785 -33.21 31.28 11.03
N LEU A 786 -33.50 32.58 10.83
CA LEU A 786 -32.66 33.67 11.34
C LEU A 786 -32.63 33.67 12.88
N THR A 787 -33.75 33.35 13.53
CA THR A 787 -33.83 33.13 14.97
C THR A 787 -32.98 31.92 15.37
N GLY A 788 -33.02 30.83 14.59
CA GLY A 788 -32.14 29.68 14.76
C GLY A 788 -30.65 30.05 14.72
N MET A 789 -30.22 30.86 13.74
CA MET A 789 -28.84 31.37 13.67
C MET A 789 -28.45 32.15 14.93
N VAL A 790 -29.33 33.04 15.43
CA VAL A 790 -29.08 33.82 16.65
C VAL A 790 -28.96 32.91 17.88
N VAL A 791 -29.83 31.90 18.01
CA VAL A 791 -29.79 30.91 19.10
C VAL A 791 -28.50 30.09 19.04
N LEU A 792 -28.10 29.58 17.87
CA LEU A 792 -26.87 28.82 17.68
C LEU A 792 -25.61 29.64 18.01
N LEU A 793 -25.56 30.91 17.61
CA LEU A 793 -24.46 31.82 17.94
C LEU A 793 -24.42 32.16 19.44
N ALA A 794 -25.58 32.35 20.08
CA ALA A 794 -25.67 32.57 21.52
C ALA A 794 -25.20 31.33 22.32
N LEU A 795 -25.63 30.12 21.93
CA LEU A 795 -25.15 28.86 22.49
C LEU A 795 -23.63 28.71 22.30
N SER A 796 -23.11 29.02 21.10
CA SER A 796 -21.67 29.00 20.82
C SER A 796 -20.88 29.93 21.74
N LEU A 797 -21.41 31.13 22.01
CA LEU A 797 -20.81 32.10 22.93
C LEU A 797 -20.83 31.61 24.38
N LEU A 798 -21.94 31.01 24.84
CA LEU A 798 -22.05 30.39 26.18
C LEU A 798 -21.06 29.23 26.37
N MET A 799 -20.80 28.47 25.30
CA MET A 799 -19.85 27.35 25.32
C MET A 799 -18.38 27.79 25.14
N SER A 800 -18.12 29.08 24.86
CA SER A 800 -16.79 29.60 24.57
C SER A 800 -15.80 29.40 25.72
N LYS A 801 -14.62 28.87 25.42
CA LYS A 801 -13.54 28.71 26.41
C LYS A 801 -12.96 30.07 26.85
N HIS A 802 -12.95 31.07 25.97
CA HIS A 802 -12.34 32.38 26.20
C HIS A 802 -13.16 33.52 25.53
N PRO A 803 -14.40 33.79 25.96
CA PRO A 803 -15.31 34.71 25.25
C PRO A 803 -14.77 36.14 25.10
N LYS A 804 -13.87 36.59 25.98
CA LYS A 804 -13.21 37.90 25.88
C LYS A 804 -12.12 38.01 24.80
N LYS A 805 -11.65 36.88 24.24
CA LYS A 805 -10.59 36.82 23.21
C LYS A 805 -11.13 36.52 21.80
N ILE A 806 -12.45 36.50 21.60
CA ILE A 806 -13.06 36.22 20.28
C ILE A 806 -12.64 37.28 19.27
N ASN A 807 -12.00 36.85 18.18
CA ASN A 807 -11.73 37.69 17.03
C ASN A 807 -12.98 37.70 16.12
N TYR A 808 -13.69 38.82 16.11
CA TYR A 808 -14.93 38.95 15.33
C TYR A 808 -14.74 38.97 13.80
N ARG A 809 -13.50 39.05 13.28
CA ARG A 809 -13.26 39.03 11.82
C ARG A 809 -13.62 37.65 11.20
N PRO A 810 -13.03 36.51 11.63
CA PRO A 810 -13.47 35.19 11.20
C PRO A 810 -14.97 34.96 11.36
N VAL A 811 -15.56 35.44 12.46
CA VAL A 811 -17.00 35.30 12.75
C VAL A 811 -17.83 36.04 11.69
N CYS A 812 -17.66 37.36 11.55
CA CYS A 812 -18.47 38.14 10.62
C CYS A 812 -18.21 37.77 9.16
N MET A 813 -16.96 37.45 8.79
CA MET A 813 -16.63 37.02 7.42
C MET A 813 -17.13 35.61 7.14
N GLY A 814 -17.13 34.70 8.11
CA GLY A 814 -17.73 33.38 7.97
C GLY A 814 -19.23 33.47 7.77
N LEU A 815 -19.93 34.27 8.60
CA LEU A 815 -21.37 34.55 8.46
C LEU A 815 -21.74 35.19 7.11
N LEU A 816 -20.88 36.05 6.57
CA LEU A 816 -21.08 36.65 5.25
C LEU A 816 -20.80 35.64 4.12
N LEU A 817 -19.70 34.89 4.21
CA LEU A 817 -19.29 33.96 3.16
C LEU A 817 -20.25 32.77 3.03
N GLN A 818 -20.76 32.24 4.14
CA GLN A 818 -21.81 31.21 4.12
C GLN A 818 -23.11 31.71 3.47
N ALA A 819 -23.47 32.99 3.64
CA ALA A 819 -24.66 33.58 3.00
C ALA A 819 -24.44 33.80 1.49
N ILE A 820 -23.27 34.27 1.08
CA ILE A 820 -22.89 34.42 -0.33
C ILE A 820 -22.83 33.05 -1.03
N LEU A 821 -22.19 32.04 -0.42
CA LEU A 821 -22.16 30.69 -0.96
C LEU A 821 -23.55 30.04 -0.97
N GLY A 822 -24.38 30.32 0.04
CA GLY A 822 -25.80 29.94 0.05
C GLY A 822 -26.55 30.48 -1.18
N LEU A 823 -26.40 31.77 -1.50
CA LEU A 823 -27.01 32.35 -2.70
C LEU A 823 -26.44 31.74 -3.98
N VAL A 824 -25.13 31.57 -4.08
CA VAL A 824 -24.45 30.98 -5.25
C VAL A 824 -24.85 29.52 -5.50
N CYS A 825 -25.05 28.71 -4.47
CA CYS A 825 -25.30 27.28 -4.63
C CYS A 825 -26.80 26.90 -4.56
N ILE A 826 -27.61 27.65 -3.81
CA ILE A 826 -29.05 27.38 -3.67
C ILE A 826 -29.87 28.17 -4.69
N ARG A 827 -29.55 29.45 -4.96
CA ARG A 827 -30.34 30.30 -5.86
C ARG A 827 -29.84 30.37 -7.31
N TRP A 828 -28.55 30.12 -7.56
CA TRP A 828 -27.98 30.24 -8.91
C TRP A 828 -27.65 28.86 -9.49
N ASP A 829 -28.45 28.41 -10.48
CA ASP A 829 -28.35 27.04 -11.01
C ASP A 829 -26.98 26.73 -11.60
N VAL A 830 -26.33 27.69 -12.27
CA VAL A 830 -24.96 27.53 -12.78
C VAL A 830 -23.96 27.26 -11.65
N GLY A 831 -24.11 27.93 -10.50
CA GLY A 831 -23.30 27.68 -9.31
C GLY A 831 -23.52 26.27 -8.77
N ARG A 832 -24.79 25.83 -8.67
CA ARG A 832 -25.14 24.46 -8.26
C ARG A 832 -24.54 23.41 -9.19
N SER A 833 -24.62 23.60 -10.51
CA SER A 833 -24.03 22.70 -11.52
C SER A 833 -22.50 22.65 -11.44
N ILE A 834 -21.83 23.78 -11.20
CA ILE A 834 -20.36 23.81 -11.04
C ILE A 834 -19.92 22.96 -9.84
N PHE A 835 -20.54 23.16 -8.67
CA PHE A 835 -20.17 22.39 -7.47
C PHE A 835 -20.56 20.91 -7.59
N SER A 836 -21.72 20.61 -8.17
CA SER A 836 -22.14 19.23 -8.48
C SER A 836 -21.12 18.52 -9.37
N CYS A 837 -20.62 19.20 -10.41
CA CYS A 837 -19.58 18.67 -11.28
C CYS A 837 -18.28 18.38 -10.53
N ILE A 838 -17.79 19.33 -9.73
CA ILE A 838 -16.54 19.15 -8.96
C ILE A 838 -16.69 17.96 -7.98
N GLY A 839 -17.84 17.85 -7.31
CA GLY A 839 -18.15 16.72 -6.43
C GLY A 839 -18.07 15.37 -7.16
N ALA A 840 -18.73 15.24 -8.32
CA ALA A 840 -18.68 14.02 -9.13
C ALA A 840 -17.25 13.65 -9.59
N LYS A 841 -16.39 14.63 -9.87
CA LYS A 841 -14.97 14.38 -10.22
C LYS A 841 -14.13 13.94 -9.01
N VAL A 842 -14.40 14.47 -7.82
CA VAL A 842 -13.74 13.97 -6.59
C VAL A 842 -14.22 12.57 -6.24
N ASP A 843 -15.52 12.29 -6.37
CA ASP A 843 -16.07 10.94 -6.16
C ASP A 843 -15.44 9.94 -7.15
N THR A 844 -15.38 10.28 -8.44
CA THR A 844 -14.66 9.46 -9.45
C THR A 844 -13.20 9.22 -9.05
N PHE A 845 -12.50 10.25 -8.58
CA PHE A 845 -11.10 10.14 -8.16
C PHE A 845 -10.91 9.22 -6.95
N LEU A 846 -11.74 9.36 -5.91
CA LEU A 846 -11.66 8.51 -4.73
C LEU A 846 -12.17 7.10 -5.02
N GLY A 847 -13.14 6.95 -5.92
CA GLY A 847 -13.69 5.68 -6.39
C GLY A 847 -12.67 4.73 -7.01
N TYR A 848 -11.55 5.22 -7.56
CA TYR A 848 -10.43 4.37 -7.99
C TYR A 848 -9.83 3.55 -6.84
N SER A 849 -9.98 3.98 -5.57
CA SER A 849 -9.55 3.17 -4.42
C SER A 849 -10.31 1.86 -4.29
N SER A 850 -11.55 1.79 -4.79
CA SER A 850 -12.37 0.58 -4.78
C SER A 850 -11.79 -0.52 -5.66
N VAL A 851 -11.02 -0.18 -6.71
CA VAL A 851 -10.37 -1.16 -7.60
C VAL A 851 -9.23 -1.86 -6.87
N GLY A 852 -8.35 -1.09 -6.19
CA GLY A 852 -7.30 -1.68 -5.36
C GLY A 852 -7.83 -2.41 -4.14
N ALA A 853 -8.89 -1.90 -3.53
CA ALA A 853 -9.57 -2.56 -2.41
C ALA A 853 -10.23 -3.88 -2.85
N ALA A 854 -10.89 -3.93 -4.01
CA ALA A 854 -11.54 -5.13 -4.53
C ALA A 854 -10.54 -6.22 -4.92
N PHE A 855 -9.37 -5.84 -5.44
CA PHE A 855 -8.29 -6.80 -5.68
C PHE A 855 -7.80 -7.46 -4.37
N VAL A 856 -7.63 -6.69 -3.29
CA VAL A 856 -7.08 -7.22 -2.02
C VAL A 856 -8.14 -7.90 -1.15
N TYR A 857 -9.34 -7.33 -1.05
CA TYR A 857 -10.42 -7.77 -0.15
C TYR A 857 -11.61 -8.44 -0.86
N GLY A 858 -11.58 -8.56 -2.19
CA GLY A 858 -12.64 -9.18 -2.98
C GLY A 858 -13.84 -8.26 -3.24
N ASP A 859 -14.48 -8.41 -4.41
CA ASP A 859 -15.64 -7.61 -4.80
C ASP A 859 -16.83 -7.74 -3.84
N ALA A 860 -17.01 -8.90 -3.20
CA ALA A 860 -18.07 -9.13 -2.23
C ALA A 860 -17.99 -8.14 -1.06
N LEU A 861 -16.82 -7.99 -0.42
CA LEU A 861 -16.66 -7.09 0.73
C LEU A 861 -16.70 -5.60 0.34
N ILE A 862 -16.29 -5.26 -0.89
CA ILE A 862 -16.13 -3.88 -1.35
C ILE A 862 -17.38 -3.31 -2.03
N LYS A 863 -17.99 -4.08 -2.95
CA LYS A 863 -19.12 -3.63 -3.78
C LYS A 863 -20.46 -4.18 -3.32
N GLN A 864 -20.53 -5.44 -2.89
CA GLN A 864 -21.80 -6.10 -2.53
C GLN A 864 -22.22 -5.80 -1.09
N TYR A 865 -21.33 -5.97 -0.11
CA TYR A 865 -21.57 -5.70 1.30
C TYR A 865 -21.04 -4.32 1.75
N ALA A 866 -20.21 -3.67 0.93
CA ALA A 866 -19.61 -2.36 1.17
C ALA A 866 -19.03 -2.15 2.58
N VAL A 867 -18.42 -3.19 3.16
CA VAL A 867 -18.00 -3.26 4.58
C VAL A 867 -17.01 -2.13 4.89
N PHE A 868 -17.41 -1.21 5.76
CA PHE A 868 -16.70 0.05 6.08
C PHE A 868 -15.17 -0.10 6.25
N ALA A 869 -14.73 -1.13 6.97
CA ALA A 869 -13.32 -1.37 7.26
C ALA A 869 -12.48 -1.74 6.02
N PHE A 870 -13.11 -2.23 4.95
CA PHE A 870 -12.48 -2.65 3.70
C PHE A 870 -12.79 -1.69 2.55
N SER A 871 -14.00 -1.16 2.46
CA SER A 871 -14.42 -0.21 1.41
C SER A 871 -13.88 1.19 1.67
N VAL A 872 -14.31 1.83 2.77
CA VAL A 872 -14.06 3.25 3.06
C VAL A 872 -12.61 3.47 3.50
N LEU A 873 -12.08 2.65 4.42
CA LEU A 873 -10.71 2.85 4.93
C LEU A 873 -9.63 2.62 3.87
N SER A 874 -9.92 1.87 2.80
CA SER A 874 -8.99 1.70 1.66
C SER A 874 -8.73 2.98 0.88
N VAL A 875 -9.66 3.95 0.92
CA VAL A 875 -9.48 5.28 0.33
C VAL A 875 -8.25 5.96 0.94
N ILE A 876 -8.01 5.76 2.24
CA ILE A 876 -6.91 6.38 2.98
C ILE A 876 -5.55 5.89 2.47
N TYR A 877 -5.40 4.62 2.09
CA TYR A 877 -4.16 4.10 1.49
C TYR A 877 -3.82 4.83 0.18
N PHE A 878 -4.78 4.89 -0.74
CA PHE A 878 -4.63 5.57 -2.03
C PHE A 878 -4.41 7.08 -1.88
N PHE A 879 -5.19 7.74 -1.02
CA PHE A 879 -5.09 9.17 -0.80
C PHE A 879 -3.77 9.57 -0.12
N SER A 880 -3.32 8.83 0.89
CA SER A 880 -2.04 9.07 1.56
C SER A 880 -0.84 8.86 0.62
N PHE A 881 -0.89 7.81 -0.23
CA PHE A 881 0.07 7.60 -1.33
C PHE A 881 0.13 8.83 -2.26
N PHE A 882 -1.03 9.29 -2.74
CA PHE A 882 -1.12 10.39 -3.70
C PHE A 882 -0.66 11.74 -3.10
N ILE A 883 -1.06 12.04 -1.85
CA ILE A 883 -0.64 13.27 -1.16
C ILE A 883 0.87 13.28 -0.90
N SER A 884 1.49 12.15 -0.51
CA SER A 884 2.95 12.08 -0.38
C SER A 884 3.66 12.34 -1.71
N VAL A 885 3.15 11.83 -2.83
CA VAL A 885 3.68 12.13 -4.18
C VAL A 885 3.56 13.63 -4.50
N LEU A 886 2.41 14.26 -4.22
CA LEU A 886 2.24 15.70 -4.45
C LEU A 886 3.13 16.57 -3.54
N TYR A 887 3.41 16.11 -2.32
CA TYR A 887 4.37 16.74 -1.41
C TYR A 887 5.82 16.60 -1.91
N TYR A 888 6.21 15.45 -2.45
CA TYR A 888 7.53 15.26 -3.05
C TYR A 888 7.74 16.15 -4.28
N VAL A 889 6.72 16.25 -5.14
CA VAL A 889 6.76 17.06 -6.38
C VAL A 889 6.73 18.58 -6.11
N GLY A 890 6.35 19.01 -4.89
CA GLY A 890 6.19 20.43 -4.55
C GLY A 890 4.80 21.02 -4.87
N ALA A 891 3.90 20.21 -5.44
CA ALA A 891 2.56 20.62 -5.85
C ALA A 891 1.65 20.90 -4.65
N MET A 892 1.72 20.06 -3.61
CA MET A 892 0.89 20.24 -2.41
C MET A 892 1.27 21.52 -1.67
N GLN A 893 2.56 21.83 -1.56
CA GLN A 893 3.06 23.07 -0.96
C GLN A 893 2.56 24.31 -1.72
N TRP A 894 2.47 24.24 -3.05
CA TRP A 894 1.88 25.34 -3.83
C TRP A 894 0.39 25.53 -3.51
N VAL A 895 -0.40 24.45 -3.50
CA VAL A 895 -1.84 24.52 -3.18
C VAL A 895 -2.04 25.03 -1.75
N VAL A 896 -1.31 24.50 -0.77
CA VAL A 896 -1.31 24.93 0.63
C VAL A 896 -1.07 26.44 0.73
N LEU A 897 0.03 26.93 0.15
CA LEU A 897 0.39 28.36 0.25
C LEU A 897 -0.58 29.28 -0.50
N LYS A 898 -1.14 28.87 -1.65
CA LYS A 898 -2.04 29.71 -2.45
C LYS A 898 -3.47 29.71 -1.94
N LEU A 899 -4.05 28.54 -1.71
CA LEU A 899 -5.41 28.42 -1.19
C LEU A 899 -5.49 28.96 0.24
N GLY A 900 -4.49 28.63 1.07
CA GLY A 900 -4.35 29.17 2.41
C GLY A 900 -4.22 30.69 2.45
N TRP A 901 -3.43 31.31 1.55
CA TRP A 901 -3.34 32.77 1.46
C TRP A 901 -4.68 33.43 1.07
N ILE A 902 -5.44 32.84 0.14
CA ILE A 902 -6.78 33.33 -0.23
C ILE A 902 -7.70 33.30 0.99
N LEU A 903 -7.76 32.17 1.70
CA LEU A 903 -8.67 31.97 2.83
C LEU A 903 -8.25 32.80 4.07
N GLN A 904 -6.96 32.91 4.36
CA GLN A 904 -6.40 33.80 5.38
C GLN A 904 -6.70 35.28 5.05
N SER A 905 -6.63 35.68 3.77
CA SER A 905 -6.98 37.03 3.34
C SER A 905 -8.47 37.35 3.54
N LEU A 906 -9.35 36.38 3.29
CA LEU A 906 -10.79 36.52 3.52
C LEU A 906 -11.12 36.51 5.02
N MET A 907 -10.90 35.37 5.70
CA MET A 907 -11.38 35.13 7.06
C MET A 907 -10.43 35.63 8.16
N GLY A 908 -9.12 35.67 7.91
CA GLY A 908 -8.11 35.96 8.94
C GLY A 908 -7.80 34.79 9.89
N THR A 909 -8.19 33.57 9.51
CA THR A 909 -7.72 32.29 10.06
C THR A 909 -6.37 31.91 9.46
N THR A 910 -5.71 30.88 9.98
CA THR A 910 -4.36 30.50 9.52
C THR A 910 -4.42 29.60 8.28
N VAL A 911 -3.26 29.33 7.65
CA VAL A 911 -3.17 28.57 6.39
C VAL A 911 -3.74 27.17 6.57
N CYS A 912 -3.32 26.47 7.63
CA CYS A 912 -3.77 25.11 7.92
C CYS A 912 -5.29 25.05 8.17
N GLU A 913 -5.85 25.98 8.93
CA GLU A 913 -7.30 26.04 9.19
C GLU A 913 -8.11 26.27 7.93
N GLY A 914 -7.69 27.23 7.10
CA GLY A 914 -8.36 27.55 5.84
C GLY A 914 -8.36 26.35 4.89
N ILE A 915 -7.20 25.74 4.66
CA ILE A 915 -7.09 24.58 3.78
C ILE A 915 -7.92 23.42 4.31
N MET A 916 -7.86 23.14 5.62
CA MET A 916 -8.64 22.05 6.21
C MET A 916 -10.14 22.27 6.04
N ALA A 917 -10.64 23.48 6.25
CA ALA A 917 -12.05 23.79 6.00
C ALA A 917 -12.43 23.63 4.51
N ALA A 918 -11.57 24.10 3.58
CA ALA A 918 -11.84 24.02 2.14
C ALA A 918 -11.68 22.61 1.56
N ALA A 919 -10.76 21.79 2.08
CA ALA A 919 -10.54 20.42 1.65
C ALA A 919 -11.64 19.47 2.16
N ASN A 920 -12.12 19.69 3.39
CA ASN A 920 -13.22 18.93 3.99
C ASN A 920 -14.56 19.09 3.23
N ILE A 921 -14.67 20.05 2.30
CA ILE A 921 -15.82 20.18 1.39
C ILE A 921 -16.01 18.91 0.53
N PHE A 922 -14.89 18.28 0.13
CA PHE A 922 -14.86 17.20 -0.85
C PHE A 922 -14.25 15.91 -0.29
N LEU A 923 -13.31 16.04 0.63
CA LEU A 923 -12.59 14.96 1.28
C LEU A 923 -13.16 14.72 2.68
N GLY A 924 -13.10 13.49 3.16
CA GLY A 924 -13.57 13.17 4.50
C GLY A 924 -12.64 13.62 5.61
N MET A 925 -13.12 13.40 6.82
CA MET A 925 -12.48 13.80 8.07
C MET A 925 -11.16 13.06 8.37
N SER A 926 -10.97 11.87 7.80
CA SER A 926 -9.78 11.03 7.95
C SER A 926 -8.71 11.32 6.89
N GLU A 927 -9.14 11.74 5.70
CA GLU A 927 -8.28 11.99 4.55
C GLU A 927 -7.72 13.42 4.60
N THR A 928 -8.57 14.39 4.87
CA THR A 928 -8.23 15.82 4.86
C THR A 928 -7.00 16.16 5.72
N PRO A 929 -6.83 15.64 6.96
CA PRO A 929 -5.65 15.93 7.78
C PRO A 929 -4.31 15.54 7.15
N LEU A 930 -4.28 14.56 6.23
CA LEU A 930 -3.06 14.18 5.51
C LEU A 930 -2.50 15.34 4.68
N ILE A 931 -3.35 16.25 4.21
CA ILE A 931 -2.96 17.47 3.48
C ILE A 931 -2.10 18.41 4.34
N ILE A 932 -2.24 18.38 5.67
CA ILE A 932 -1.43 19.21 6.57
C ILE A 932 -0.55 18.39 7.53
N LYS A 933 -0.37 17.08 7.29
CA LYS A 933 0.37 16.16 8.17
C LYS A 933 1.70 16.73 8.70
N PRO A 934 2.58 17.39 7.90
CA PRO A 934 3.83 17.95 8.41
C PRO A 934 3.67 19.07 9.45
N TYR A 935 2.50 19.71 9.48
CA TYR A 935 2.20 20.89 10.30
C TYR A 935 1.39 20.58 11.56
N VAL A 936 0.79 19.38 11.69
CA VAL A 936 -0.11 19.02 12.81
C VAL A 936 0.58 19.21 14.16
N LYS A 937 1.88 18.89 14.25
CA LYS A 937 2.71 19.06 15.45
C LYS A 937 2.89 20.52 15.90
N ASP A 938 2.78 21.48 14.97
CA ASP A 938 3.03 22.91 15.18
C ASP A 938 1.75 23.74 15.39
N LEU A 939 0.57 23.10 15.31
CA LEU A 939 -0.72 23.77 15.49
C LEU A 939 -0.96 24.22 16.95
N THR A 940 -1.63 25.35 17.13
CA THR A 940 -2.17 25.81 18.43
C THR A 940 -3.37 24.94 18.86
N HIS A 941 -3.82 25.08 20.11
CA HIS A 941 -5.05 24.41 20.54
C HIS A 941 -6.32 24.89 19.79
N SER A 942 -6.37 26.16 19.39
CA SER A 942 -7.49 26.71 18.60
C SER A 942 -7.45 26.25 17.14
N GLU A 943 -6.25 26.12 16.58
CA GLU A 943 -6.06 25.52 15.25
C GLU A 943 -6.44 24.03 15.24
N LEU A 944 -5.96 23.24 16.20
CA LEU A 944 -6.37 21.82 16.34
C LEU A 944 -7.89 21.69 16.48
N HIS A 945 -8.52 22.54 17.30
CA HIS A 945 -9.97 22.58 17.46
C HIS A 945 -10.69 22.88 16.13
N SER A 946 -10.25 23.91 15.40
CA SER A 946 -10.86 24.31 14.12
C SER A 946 -10.65 23.27 13.02
N VAL A 947 -9.48 22.64 12.98
CA VAL A 947 -9.13 21.55 12.05
C VAL A 947 -10.02 20.33 12.29
N MET A 948 -10.15 19.89 13.55
CA MET A 948 -11.01 18.75 13.90
C MET A 948 -12.50 19.09 13.70
N ALA A 949 -12.93 20.29 14.08
CA ALA A 949 -14.30 20.75 13.87
C ALA A 949 -14.69 20.74 12.39
N SER A 950 -13.75 21.13 11.51
CA SER A 950 -13.98 21.14 10.06
C SER A 950 -14.33 19.75 9.51
N GLY A 951 -13.65 18.69 9.97
CA GLY A 951 -13.99 17.33 9.58
C GLY A 951 -15.32 16.82 10.16
N PHE A 952 -15.77 17.36 11.29
CA PHE A 952 -17.09 17.03 11.85
C PHE A 952 -18.26 17.80 11.20
N ALA A 953 -17.96 18.89 10.48
CA ALA A 953 -18.95 19.81 9.90
C ALA A 953 -19.36 19.48 8.45
N THR A 954 -18.71 18.50 7.82
CA THR A 954 -18.90 18.13 6.42
C THR A 954 -18.99 16.62 6.25
N VAL A 955 -19.37 16.18 5.05
CA VAL A 955 -19.32 14.77 4.64
C VAL A 955 -18.31 14.55 3.50
N SER A 956 -17.74 13.36 3.44
CA SER A 956 -16.83 12.94 2.36
C SER A 956 -17.60 12.68 1.06
N GLY A 957 -16.96 12.94 -0.09
CA GLY A 957 -17.48 12.49 -1.38
C GLY A 957 -17.73 10.98 -1.44
N THR A 958 -16.89 10.17 -0.80
CA THR A 958 -16.95 8.69 -0.85
C THR A 958 -18.21 8.05 -0.28
N VAL A 959 -18.91 8.74 0.61
CA VAL A 959 -20.17 8.28 1.22
C VAL A 959 -21.40 9.00 0.65
N LEU A 960 -21.16 10.03 -0.17
CA LEU A 960 -22.19 10.84 -0.81
C LEU A 960 -23.14 9.98 -1.67
N ALA A 961 -22.58 9.06 -2.46
CA ALA A 961 -23.33 8.13 -3.30
C ALA A 961 -24.32 7.26 -2.50
N ALA A 962 -23.95 6.84 -1.28
CA ALA A 962 -24.83 6.06 -0.42
C ALA A 962 -25.96 6.91 0.18
N TYR A 963 -25.69 8.16 0.57
CA TYR A 963 -26.77 9.06 1.01
C TYR A 963 -27.75 9.38 -0.13
N ILE A 964 -27.24 9.52 -1.36
CA ILE A 964 -28.06 9.70 -2.57
C ILE A 964 -28.92 8.46 -2.83
N SER A 965 -28.39 7.23 -2.65
CA SER A 965 -29.19 6.00 -2.83
C SER A 965 -30.29 5.84 -1.78
N PHE A 966 -30.16 6.47 -0.60
CA PHE A 966 -31.24 6.62 0.38
C PHE A 966 -32.25 7.74 0.04
N GLY A 967 -32.08 8.48 -1.05
CA GLY A 967 -33.00 9.53 -1.49
C GLY A 967 -32.61 10.95 -1.09
N ALA A 968 -31.40 11.18 -0.55
CA ALA A 968 -30.91 12.53 -0.31
C ALA A 968 -30.50 13.23 -1.62
N SER A 969 -30.83 14.52 -1.76
CA SER A 969 -30.56 15.25 -3.01
C SER A 969 -29.07 15.57 -3.18
N PRO A 970 -28.41 15.14 -4.29
CA PRO A 970 -26.98 15.35 -4.51
C PRO A 970 -26.59 16.83 -4.53
N GLY A 971 -27.42 17.67 -5.15
CA GLY A 971 -27.17 19.12 -5.21
C GLY A 971 -27.21 19.78 -3.83
N HIS A 972 -28.09 19.31 -2.93
CA HIS A 972 -28.18 19.85 -1.58
C HIS A 972 -27.05 19.36 -0.67
N LEU A 973 -26.63 18.09 -0.76
CA LEU A 973 -25.51 17.55 0.02
C LEU A 973 -24.19 18.27 -0.29
N ILE A 974 -23.83 18.42 -1.57
CA ILE A 974 -22.60 19.12 -1.97
C ILE A 974 -22.67 20.59 -1.55
N THR A 975 -23.83 21.23 -1.70
CA THR A 975 -24.04 22.61 -1.24
C THR A 975 -23.88 22.75 0.27
N ALA A 976 -24.38 21.80 1.06
CA ALA A 976 -24.21 21.80 2.51
C ALA A 976 -22.72 21.78 2.90
N SER A 977 -21.93 20.85 2.33
CA SER A 977 -20.47 20.81 2.57
C SER A 977 -19.75 22.11 2.18
N VAL A 978 -20.11 22.74 1.05
CA VAL A 978 -19.52 24.02 0.59
C VAL A 978 -19.81 25.16 1.58
N ILE A 979 -21.05 25.25 2.09
CA ILE A 979 -21.45 26.29 3.05
C ILE A 979 -20.88 25.99 4.45
N SER A 980 -20.65 24.72 4.79
CA SER A 980 -20.10 24.32 6.09
C SER A 980 -18.66 24.80 6.32
N ALA A 981 -17.85 24.94 5.27
CA ALA A 981 -16.45 25.38 5.39
C ALA A 981 -16.27 26.77 6.05
N PRO A 982 -16.96 27.86 5.64
CA PRO A 982 -16.94 29.12 6.39
C PRO A 982 -17.75 29.07 7.69
N ALA A 983 -18.83 28.29 7.75
CA ALA A 983 -19.67 28.17 8.95
C ALA A 983 -18.88 27.58 10.13
N VAL A 984 -18.08 26.53 9.89
CA VAL A 984 -17.29 25.88 10.95
C VAL A 984 -16.14 26.76 11.44
N LEU A 985 -15.45 27.50 10.55
CA LEU A 985 -14.43 28.46 10.97
C LEU A 985 -15.02 29.63 11.78
N CYS A 986 -16.24 30.06 11.46
CA CYS A 986 -16.99 31.02 12.28
C CYS A 986 -17.26 30.47 13.69
N VAL A 987 -17.91 29.29 13.79
CA VAL A 987 -18.30 28.70 15.07
C VAL A 987 -17.07 28.28 15.90
N ALA A 988 -16.03 27.74 15.27
CA ALA A 988 -14.80 27.32 15.94
C ALA A 988 -14.11 28.49 16.63
N LYS A 989 -13.95 29.63 15.94
CA LYS A 989 -13.35 30.84 16.53
C LYS A 989 -14.28 31.58 17.51
N ILE A 990 -15.53 31.14 17.71
CA ILE A 990 -16.36 31.51 18.88
C ILE A 990 -16.10 30.56 20.05
N ILE A 991 -16.21 29.24 19.83
CA ILE A 991 -16.15 28.22 20.89
C ILE A 991 -14.74 28.06 21.47
N TYR A 992 -13.71 28.13 20.62
CA TYR A 992 -12.31 28.06 21.00
C TYR A 992 -11.51 29.11 20.21
N PRO A 993 -11.59 30.41 20.59
CA PRO A 993 -10.89 31.47 19.88
C PRO A 993 -9.36 31.35 20.01
N GLU A 994 -8.64 31.97 19.08
CA GLU A 994 -7.18 31.97 19.07
C GLU A 994 -6.62 32.72 20.29
N VAL A 995 -5.68 32.09 21.00
CA VAL A 995 -5.04 32.67 22.20
C VAL A 995 -3.53 32.58 22.21
N GLU A 996 -2.96 31.76 21.32
CA GLU A 996 -1.53 31.51 21.11
C GLU A 996 -1.06 32.19 19.82
N GLU A 997 0.25 32.31 19.63
CA GLU A 997 0.82 32.81 18.37
C GLU A 997 1.00 31.65 17.38
N SER A 998 0.35 31.73 16.21
CA SER A 998 0.41 30.65 15.23
C SER A 998 1.68 30.68 14.38
N LYS A 999 2.36 29.53 14.36
CA LYS A 999 3.46 29.21 13.45
C LYS A 999 3.00 28.91 12.01
N THR A 1000 1.70 28.67 11.79
CA THR A 1000 1.15 28.25 10.48
C THR A 1000 0.44 29.38 9.71
N THR A 1001 0.70 30.63 10.08
CA THR A 1001 0.32 31.82 9.29
C THR A 1001 1.13 31.88 7.98
N SER A 1002 0.58 32.43 6.88
CA SER A 1002 1.24 32.50 5.56
C SER A 1002 2.67 33.04 5.55
N ASP A 1003 2.98 33.90 6.51
CA ASP A 1003 4.24 34.65 6.59
C ASP A 1003 5.27 33.91 7.47
N ASN A 1004 4.82 32.95 8.28
CA ASN A 1004 5.62 32.19 9.25
C ASN A 1004 5.75 30.69 8.91
N ILE A 1005 4.88 30.15 8.04
CA ILE A 1005 4.80 28.72 7.74
C ILE A 1005 6.07 28.21 7.03
N VAL A 1006 6.79 27.30 7.69
CA VAL A 1006 8.00 26.67 7.14
C VAL A 1006 7.60 25.68 6.05
N ILE A 1007 8.06 25.87 4.81
CA ILE A 1007 7.69 24.98 3.70
C ILE A 1007 8.27 23.57 3.95
N ALA A 1008 7.41 22.63 4.35
CA ALA A 1008 7.76 21.23 4.48
C ALA A 1008 8.20 20.66 3.13
N LYS A 1009 9.45 20.18 3.05
CA LYS A 1009 9.98 19.40 1.93
C LYS A 1009 9.94 17.92 2.32
N SER A 1010 9.68 17.05 1.34
CA SER A 1010 9.88 15.61 1.53
C SER A 1010 11.34 15.32 1.89
N ALA A 1011 11.56 14.49 2.90
CA ALA A 1011 12.87 13.88 3.16
C ALA A 1011 13.10 12.65 2.26
N ASP A 1012 12.06 12.19 1.57
CA ASP A 1012 12.10 11.07 0.64
C ASP A 1012 13.04 11.35 -0.54
N SER A 1013 13.68 10.29 -1.00
CA SER A 1013 14.71 10.31 -2.04
C SER A 1013 14.17 10.31 -3.48
N SER A 1014 12.95 9.80 -3.67
CA SER A 1014 12.32 9.60 -4.97
C SER A 1014 10.80 9.66 -4.85
N VAL A 1015 10.12 9.83 -5.98
CA VAL A 1015 8.64 9.79 -6.06
C VAL A 1015 8.11 8.46 -5.51
N VAL A 1016 8.76 7.35 -5.83
CA VAL A 1016 8.35 6.00 -5.39
C VAL A 1016 8.55 5.83 -3.88
N ASP A 1017 9.69 6.26 -3.33
CA ASP A 1017 9.96 6.27 -1.89
C ASP A 1017 8.86 7.06 -1.14
N ALA A 1018 8.53 8.28 -1.60
CA ALA A 1018 7.46 9.09 -1.05
C ALA A 1018 6.08 8.39 -1.12
N ALA A 1019 5.74 7.78 -2.26
CA ALA A 1019 4.46 7.12 -2.45
C ALA A 1019 4.29 5.90 -1.52
N CYS A 1020 5.32 5.07 -1.42
CA CYS A 1020 5.34 3.88 -0.55
C CYS A 1020 5.33 4.25 0.94
N ASN A 1021 6.04 5.31 1.33
CA ASN A 1021 5.96 5.86 2.68
C ASN A 1021 4.58 6.48 2.97
N GLY A 1022 3.90 7.04 1.97
CA GLY A 1022 2.51 7.50 2.03
C GLY A 1022 1.54 6.35 2.33
N ALA A 1023 1.56 5.29 1.52
CA ALA A 1023 0.74 4.10 1.73
C ALA A 1023 1.04 3.43 3.09
N SER A 1024 2.31 3.22 3.42
CA SER A 1024 2.72 2.59 4.68
C SER A 1024 2.36 3.42 5.91
N SER A 1025 2.43 4.76 5.81
CA SER A 1025 1.97 5.67 6.88
C SER A 1025 0.48 5.57 7.17
N ALA A 1026 -0.34 5.13 6.21
CA ALA A 1026 -1.78 4.99 6.41
C ALA A 1026 -2.13 3.77 7.29
N ILE A 1027 -1.23 2.81 7.50
CA ILE A 1027 -1.48 1.61 8.31
C ILE A 1027 -1.78 1.99 9.77
N SER A 1028 -0.91 2.80 10.41
CA SER A 1028 -1.11 3.21 11.81
C SER A 1028 -2.36 4.09 11.99
N LEU A 1029 -2.64 4.93 10.99
CA LEU A 1029 -3.86 5.74 10.86
C LEU A 1029 -5.11 4.85 10.82
N ILE A 1030 -5.17 3.85 9.92
CA ILE A 1030 -6.29 2.93 9.76
C ILE A 1030 -6.47 2.03 11.00
N LEU A 1031 -5.40 1.49 11.57
CA LEU A 1031 -5.48 0.70 12.81
C LEU A 1031 -5.99 1.56 13.98
N GLY A 1032 -5.51 2.81 14.10
CA GLY A 1032 -6.01 3.77 15.09
C GLY A 1032 -7.48 4.10 14.89
N ILE A 1033 -7.95 4.23 13.65
CA ILE A 1033 -9.36 4.41 13.31
C ILE A 1033 -10.19 3.21 13.72
N ILE A 1034 -9.82 1.99 13.30
CA ILE A 1034 -10.55 0.74 13.59
C ILE A 1034 -10.67 0.52 15.10
N ALA A 1035 -9.57 0.63 15.84
CA ALA A 1035 -9.55 0.39 17.29
C ALA A 1035 -10.46 1.36 18.06
N ASN A 1036 -10.42 2.65 17.74
CA ASN A 1036 -11.28 3.64 18.40
C ASN A 1036 -12.74 3.50 17.94
N LEU A 1037 -13.00 3.22 16.66
CA LEU A 1037 -14.35 3.03 16.13
C LEU A 1037 -15.08 1.89 16.84
N ILE A 1038 -14.45 0.71 16.94
CA ILE A 1038 -15.02 -0.45 17.63
C ILE A 1038 -15.30 -0.10 19.09
N ALA A 1039 -14.35 0.54 19.79
CA ALA A 1039 -14.53 0.93 21.18
C ALA A 1039 -15.72 1.90 21.40
N PHE A 1040 -15.85 2.94 20.57
CA PHE A 1040 -16.95 3.91 20.69
C PHE A 1040 -18.31 3.31 20.32
N VAL A 1041 -18.40 2.50 19.26
CA VAL A 1041 -19.66 1.85 18.86
C VAL A 1041 -20.11 0.85 19.93
N SER A 1042 -19.21 0.02 20.46
CA SER A 1042 -19.52 -0.89 21.56
C SER A 1042 -19.93 -0.15 22.84
N PHE A 1043 -19.33 1.02 23.12
CA PHE A 1043 -19.71 1.85 24.27
C PHE A 1043 -21.11 2.47 24.11
N VAL A 1044 -21.47 2.97 22.92
CA VAL A 1044 -22.83 3.48 22.65
C VAL A 1044 -23.87 2.35 22.76
N ALA A 1045 -23.58 1.17 22.21
CA ALA A 1045 -24.46 0.00 22.34
C ALA A 1045 -24.65 -0.42 23.81
N PHE A 1046 -23.60 -0.38 24.62
CA PHE A 1046 -23.67 -0.60 26.07
C PHE A 1046 -24.54 0.45 26.79
N VAL A 1047 -24.40 1.74 26.45
CA VAL A 1047 -25.23 2.82 27.01
C VAL A 1047 -26.70 2.65 26.61
N ASN A 1048 -26.99 2.27 25.36
CA ASN A 1048 -28.36 1.96 24.92
C ASN A 1048 -28.94 0.76 25.69
N GLY A 1049 -28.15 -0.29 25.93
CA GLY A 1049 -28.56 -1.42 26.78
C GLY A 1049 -28.88 -1.02 28.22
N LEU A 1050 -28.10 -0.11 28.82
CA LEU A 1050 -28.41 0.46 30.14
C LEU A 1050 -29.68 1.32 30.13
N LEU A 1051 -29.87 2.16 29.12
CA LEU A 1051 -31.06 3.02 28.99
C LEU A 1051 -32.33 2.20 28.77
N ALA A 1052 -32.28 1.15 27.96
CA ALA A 1052 -33.40 0.22 27.77
C ALA A 1052 -33.73 -0.51 29.08
N TRP A 1053 -32.71 -0.92 29.85
CA TRP A 1053 -32.91 -1.50 31.18
C TRP A 1053 -33.56 -0.52 32.17
N PHE A 1054 -33.14 0.74 32.19
CA PHE A 1054 -33.82 1.77 32.99
C PHE A 1054 -35.25 2.06 32.49
N GLY A 1055 -35.49 2.07 31.18
CA GLY A 1055 -36.82 2.22 30.58
C GLY A 1055 -37.79 1.15 31.07
N MET A 1056 -37.38 -0.12 30.99
CA MET A 1056 -38.17 -1.26 31.49
C MET A 1056 -38.55 -1.11 32.97
N LEU A 1057 -37.69 -0.54 33.81
CA LEU A 1057 -37.98 -0.29 35.23
C LEU A 1057 -39.08 0.76 35.46
N VAL A 1058 -39.36 1.64 34.49
CA VAL A 1058 -40.43 2.66 34.57
C VAL A 1058 -41.62 2.35 33.63
N GLY A 1059 -41.63 1.17 32.99
CA GLY A 1059 -42.67 0.79 32.03
C GLY A 1059 -42.57 1.47 30.66
N LEU A 1060 -41.37 1.93 30.28
CA LEU A 1060 -41.08 2.48 28.96
C LEU A 1060 -40.26 1.47 28.15
N GLU A 1061 -40.86 0.92 27.09
CA GLU A 1061 -40.18 0.04 26.14
C GLU A 1061 -39.34 0.88 25.15
N ASP A 1062 -38.28 0.28 24.59
CA ASP A 1062 -37.39 0.86 23.57
C ASP A 1062 -36.74 2.23 23.90
N VAL A 1063 -36.51 2.53 25.18
CA VAL A 1063 -35.76 3.74 25.58
C VAL A 1063 -34.29 3.64 25.16
N SER A 1064 -33.88 4.51 24.25
CA SER A 1064 -32.51 4.58 23.73
C SER A 1064 -31.94 6.00 23.77
N LEU A 1065 -30.62 6.14 23.54
CA LEU A 1065 -29.97 7.46 23.52
C LEU A 1065 -30.43 8.28 22.30
N GLU A 1066 -30.74 7.63 21.18
CA GLU A 1066 -31.32 8.24 19.97
C GLU A 1066 -32.71 8.83 20.26
N TRP A 1067 -33.58 8.07 20.96
CA TRP A 1067 -34.91 8.52 21.37
C TRP A 1067 -34.83 9.78 22.24
N PHE A 1068 -33.97 9.75 23.27
CA PHE A 1068 -33.76 10.88 24.17
C PHE A 1068 -33.20 12.12 23.46
N CYS A 1069 -32.21 11.92 22.58
CA CYS A 1069 -31.67 13.00 21.75
C CYS A 1069 -32.72 13.56 20.78
N GLY A 1070 -33.63 12.73 20.26
CA GLY A 1070 -34.72 13.17 19.39
C GLY A 1070 -35.62 14.22 20.03
N TYR A 1071 -36.00 14.01 21.29
CA TYR A 1071 -36.76 14.99 22.07
C TYR A 1071 -35.95 16.25 22.40
N ILE A 1072 -34.65 16.12 22.72
CA ILE A 1072 -33.76 17.26 22.96
C ILE A 1072 -33.58 18.14 21.71
N PHE A 1073 -33.52 17.54 20.52
CA PHE A 1073 -33.31 18.26 19.26
C PHE A 1073 -34.60 18.75 18.60
N ARG A 1074 -35.80 18.39 19.08
CA ARG A 1074 -37.08 18.91 18.55
C ARG A 1074 -37.18 20.45 18.59
N PRO A 1075 -36.88 21.15 19.70
CA PRO A 1075 -36.88 22.62 19.72
C PRO A 1075 -35.83 23.22 18.78
N LEU A 1076 -34.70 22.53 18.58
CA LEU A 1076 -33.64 22.94 17.67
C LEU A 1076 -34.09 22.83 16.21
N ALA A 1077 -34.70 21.71 15.83
CA ALA A 1077 -35.30 21.52 14.49
C ALA A 1077 -36.30 22.65 14.18
N PHE A 1078 -37.19 22.96 15.13
CA PHE A 1078 -38.16 24.04 14.97
C PHE A 1078 -37.50 25.40 14.68
N VAL A 1079 -36.49 25.83 15.46
CA VAL A 1079 -35.82 27.12 15.21
C VAL A 1079 -34.96 27.17 13.95
N MET A 1080 -34.56 26.02 13.38
CA MET A 1080 -33.94 25.95 12.05
C MET A 1080 -34.95 26.16 10.90
N GLY A 1081 -36.25 26.30 11.20
CA GLY A 1081 -37.31 26.54 10.21
C GLY A 1081 -38.08 25.29 9.76
N VAL A 1082 -38.03 24.21 10.55
CA VAL A 1082 -38.84 22.99 10.36
C VAL A 1082 -40.22 23.19 10.99
N SER A 1083 -41.29 22.68 10.35
CA SER A 1083 -42.65 22.76 10.90
C SER A 1083 -42.72 22.09 12.29
N TRP A 1084 -43.57 22.56 13.21
CA TRP A 1084 -43.66 21.95 14.57
C TRP A 1084 -44.14 20.48 14.54
N ARG A 1085 -44.88 20.11 13.48
CA ARG A 1085 -45.30 18.73 13.18
C ARG A 1085 -44.08 17.87 12.79
N ASP A 1086 -43.31 18.33 11.82
CA ASP A 1086 -42.16 17.60 11.27
C ASP A 1086 -40.95 17.62 12.24
N SER A 1087 -40.89 18.61 13.14
CA SER A 1087 -39.78 18.83 14.09
C SER A 1087 -39.51 17.65 15.02
N GLU A 1088 -40.50 16.78 15.25
CA GLU A 1088 -40.30 15.56 16.03
C GLU A 1088 -39.49 14.52 15.23
N HIS A 1089 -39.87 14.26 13.99
CA HIS A 1089 -39.15 13.34 13.10
C HIS A 1089 -37.77 13.90 12.70
N VAL A 1090 -37.66 15.20 12.40
CA VAL A 1090 -36.36 15.82 12.13
C VAL A 1090 -35.48 15.85 13.39
N GLY A 1091 -36.07 16.09 14.57
CA GLY A 1091 -35.38 15.95 15.86
C GLY A 1091 -34.82 14.54 16.06
N GLN A 1092 -35.63 13.49 15.84
CA GLN A 1092 -35.21 12.09 15.87
C GLN A 1092 -34.07 11.80 14.89
N VAL A 1093 -34.15 12.26 13.64
CA VAL A 1093 -33.10 12.08 12.62
C VAL A 1093 -31.79 12.76 13.03
N ILE A 1094 -31.84 13.97 13.61
CA ILE A 1094 -30.66 14.64 14.20
C ILE A 1094 -30.12 13.86 15.41
N GLY A 1095 -31.00 13.28 16.23
CA GLY A 1095 -30.65 12.43 17.37
C GLY A 1095 -29.90 11.16 16.95
N ILE A 1096 -30.46 10.40 16.00
CA ILE A 1096 -29.83 9.23 15.37
C ILE A 1096 -28.45 9.61 14.83
N LYS A 1097 -28.36 10.73 14.09
CA LYS A 1097 -27.09 11.22 13.56
C LYS A 1097 -26.07 11.53 14.66
N THR A 1098 -26.49 12.14 15.76
CA THR A 1098 -25.61 12.57 16.86
C THR A 1098 -25.14 11.42 17.74
N VAL A 1099 -25.86 10.29 17.74
CA VAL A 1099 -25.61 9.13 18.62
C VAL A 1099 -24.98 7.95 17.87
N VAL A 1100 -25.55 7.57 16.73
CA VAL A 1100 -25.16 6.39 15.94
C VAL A 1100 -24.17 6.82 14.87
N ASN A 1101 -24.69 7.35 13.76
CA ASN A 1101 -23.96 7.95 12.64
C ASN A 1101 -24.96 8.62 11.68
N GLU A 1102 -24.43 9.40 10.75
CA GLU A 1102 -25.22 10.06 9.71
C GLU A 1102 -25.78 9.10 8.65
N PHE A 1103 -25.15 7.93 8.43
CA PHE A 1103 -25.62 6.92 7.46
C PHE A 1103 -27.00 6.35 7.82
N VAL A 1104 -27.19 5.91 9.06
CA VAL A 1104 -28.49 5.44 9.58
C VAL A 1104 -29.51 6.58 9.64
N ALA A 1105 -29.05 7.81 9.91
CA ALA A 1105 -29.91 8.99 9.87
C ALA A 1105 -30.40 9.32 8.45
N TYR A 1106 -29.55 9.19 7.42
CA TYR A 1106 -29.94 9.35 6.02
C TYR A 1106 -30.87 8.25 5.54
N GLN A 1107 -30.64 6.99 5.92
CA GLN A 1107 -31.58 5.90 5.65
C GLN A 1107 -32.96 6.22 6.23
N ARG A 1108 -33.03 6.62 7.52
CA ARG A 1108 -34.29 6.97 8.17
C ARG A 1108 -34.94 8.22 7.57
N LEU A 1109 -34.15 9.20 7.16
CA LEU A 1109 -34.65 10.38 6.44
C LEU A 1109 -35.25 9.98 5.08
N GLY A 1110 -34.59 9.05 4.37
CA GLY A 1110 -35.07 8.47 3.11
C GLY A 1110 -36.43 7.78 3.23
N GLU A 1111 -36.62 6.98 4.27
CA GLU A 1111 -37.92 6.38 4.62
C GLU A 1111 -39.00 7.46 4.84
N LEU A 1112 -38.70 8.48 5.65
CA LEU A 1112 -39.63 9.60 5.92
C LEU A 1112 -39.98 10.42 4.68
N ILE A 1113 -39.05 10.56 3.72
CA ILE A 1113 -39.29 11.21 2.42
C ILE A 1113 -40.16 10.32 1.52
N LYS A 1114 -39.85 9.03 1.45
CA LYS A 1114 -40.55 8.06 0.58
C LYS A 1114 -41.99 7.82 1.03
N ASP A 1115 -42.25 7.80 2.34
CA ASP A 1115 -43.57 7.62 2.92
C ASP A 1115 -44.36 8.95 3.01
N GLU A 1116 -43.83 10.05 2.47
CA GLU A 1116 -44.41 11.41 2.48
C GLU A 1116 -44.78 11.94 3.88
N ILE A 1117 -44.08 11.47 4.92
CA ILE A 1117 -44.36 11.79 6.34
C ILE A 1117 -43.96 13.23 6.68
N ILE A 1118 -42.90 13.75 6.04
CA ILE A 1118 -42.36 15.10 6.25
C ILE A 1118 -42.43 15.94 4.96
N THR A 1119 -42.59 17.25 5.10
CA THR A 1119 -42.60 18.17 3.94
C THR A 1119 -41.25 18.23 3.22
N LYS A 1120 -41.24 18.53 1.92
CA LYS A 1120 -40.02 18.65 1.10
C LYS A 1120 -39.02 19.66 1.68
N ARG A 1121 -39.50 20.76 2.27
CA ARG A 1121 -38.66 21.73 2.98
C ARG A 1121 -38.08 21.18 4.28
N SER A 1122 -38.88 20.52 5.12
CA SER A 1122 -38.37 19.85 6.33
C SER A 1122 -37.33 18.80 5.99
N ALA A 1123 -37.54 18.01 4.94
CA ALA A 1123 -36.57 17.04 4.42
C ALA A 1123 -35.27 17.70 3.95
N THR A 1124 -35.36 18.85 3.27
CA THR A 1124 -34.18 19.58 2.82
C THR A 1124 -33.43 20.23 3.99
N ILE A 1125 -34.11 20.85 4.96
CA ILE A 1125 -33.46 21.40 6.17
C ILE A 1125 -32.81 20.26 6.98
N ALA A 1126 -33.48 19.11 7.11
CA ALA A 1126 -32.92 17.91 7.75
C ALA A 1126 -31.66 17.42 7.03
N THR A 1127 -31.66 17.39 5.69
CA THR A 1127 -30.49 17.03 4.87
C THR A 1127 -29.28 17.88 5.24
N TYR A 1128 -29.40 19.20 5.33
CA TYR A 1128 -28.28 20.07 5.74
C TYR A 1128 -27.89 19.85 7.22
N ALA A 1129 -28.88 19.67 8.11
CA ALA A 1129 -28.65 19.52 9.55
C ALA A 1129 -27.88 18.23 9.90
N ILE A 1130 -28.05 17.15 9.13
CA ILE A 1130 -27.33 15.89 9.31
C ILE A 1130 -26.11 15.73 8.39
N CYS A 1131 -25.86 16.69 7.49
CA CYS A 1131 -24.70 16.71 6.59
C CYS A 1131 -23.38 17.07 7.32
N GLY A 1132 -22.94 16.19 8.23
CA GLY A 1132 -21.59 16.24 8.77
C GLY A 1132 -21.26 15.09 9.72
N PHE A 1133 -20.01 14.64 9.76
CA PHE A 1133 -19.56 13.49 10.57
C PHE A 1133 -19.53 13.69 12.10
N ALA A 1134 -20.25 14.66 12.67
CA ALA A 1134 -20.30 14.80 14.13
C ALA A 1134 -21.17 13.70 14.79
N ASN A 1135 -20.56 12.53 15.04
CA ASN A 1135 -21.06 11.39 15.82
C ASN A 1135 -19.91 10.75 16.67
N PRO A 1136 -20.20 9.88 17.68
CA PRO A 1136 -19.20 9.34 18.59
C PRO A 1136 -18.19 8.38 17.93
N SER A 1137 -18.63 7.61 16.94
CA SER A 1137 -17.77 6.77 16.11
C SER A 1137 -16.71 7.64 15.42
N SER A 1138 -17.13 8.68 14.72
CA SER A 1138 -16.28 9.68 14.07
C SER A 1138 -15.38 10.46 15.03
N LEU A 1139 -15.83 10.73 16.26
CA LEU A 1139 -14.98 11.28 17.31
C LEU A 1139 -13.78 10.35 17.58
N GLY A 1140 -14.02 9.04 17.65
CA GLY A 1140 -12.98 8.01 17.68
C GLY A 1140 -12.08 8.01 16.45
N ILE A 1141 -12.66 8.10 15.24
CA ILE A 1141 -11.92 8.19 13.96
C ILE A 1141 -10.95 9.38 13.99
N MET A 1142 -11.43 10.58 14.32
CA MET A 1142 -10.61 11.81 14.34
C MET A 1142 -9.51 11.74 15.41
N ILE A 1143 -9.81 11.26 16.62
CA ILE A 1143 -8.81 11.10 17.68
C ILE A 1143 -7.73 10.10 17.25
N GLY A 1144 -8.14 8.95 16.72
CA GLY A 1144 -7.23 7.93 16.20
C GLY A 1144 -6.34 8.48 15.08
N ALA A 1145 -6.95 9.18 14.11
CA ALA A 1145 -6.25 9.75 12.98
C ALA A 1145 -5.22 10.82 13.38
N MET A 1146 -5.65 11.84 14.10
CA MET A 1146 -4.78 12.94 14.56
C MET A 1146 -3.67 12.42 15.47
N SER A 1147 -3.96 11.45 16.35
CA SER A 1147 -2.96 10.86 17.25
C SER A 1147 -1.97 9.94 16.52
N ALA A 1148 -2.36 9.31 15.41
CA ALA A 1148 -1.45 8.52 14.59
C ALA A 1148 -0.51 9.40 13.76
N MET A 1149 -0.91 10.63 13.40
CA MET A 1149 -0.07 11.58 12.68
C MET A 1149 0.85 12.42 13.58
N ALA A 1150 0.40 12.75 14.80
CA ALA A 1150 1.18 13.50 15.80
C ALA A 1150 1.03 12.88 17.19
N PRO A 1151 1.66 11.72 17.47
CA PRO A 1151 1.56 11.01 18.76
C PRO A 1151 1.92 11.90 19.96
N GLU A 1152 2.91 12.77 19.80
CA GLU A 1152 3.37 13.74 20.80
C GLU A 1152 2.32 14.80 21.15
N ARG A 1153 1.34 15.06 20.26
CA ARG A 1153 0.22 15.97 20.51
C ARG A 1153 -1.06 15.26 20.98
N ARG A 1154 -1.04 13.94 21.23
CA ARG A 1154 -2.23 13.14 21.62
C ARG A 1154 -3.05 13.77 22.76
N GLY A 1155 -2.39 14.28 23.81
CA GLY A 1155 -3.07 14.95 24.92
C GLY A 1155 -3.71 16.30 24.54
N ALA A 1156 -3.13 17.04 23.60
CA ALA A 1156 -3.73 18.27 23.08
C ALA A 1156 -4.97 17.97 22.22
N ILE A 1157 -4.86 16.97 21.34
CA ILE A 1157 -5.93 16.47 20.47
C ILE A 1157 -7.15 16.04 21.31
N THR A 1158 -6.97 15.15 22.29
CA THR A 1158 -8.07 14.67 23.15
C THR A 1158 -8.73 15.80 23.93
N SER A 1159 -7.95 16.79 24.40
CA SER A 1159 -8.47 17.93 25.18
C SER A 1159 -9.46 18.83 24.40
N VAL A 1160 -9.32 18.92 23.07
CA VAL A 1160 -10.19 19.74 22.21
C VAL A 1160 -11.26 18.93 21.47
N SER A 1161 -11.15 17.60 21.47
CA SER A 1161 -11.98 16.67 20.68
C SER A 1161 -13.48 16.85 20.89
N PHE A 1162 -13.95 16.83 22.14
CA PHE A 1162 -15.39 16.95 22.43
C PHE A 1162 -15.94 18.34 22.06
N ARG A 1163 -15.13 19.39 22.22
CA ARG A 1163 -15.52 20.76 21.83
C ARG A 1163 -15.57 20.92 20.31
N SER A 1164 -14.68 20.26 19.57
CA SER A 1164 -14.67 20.30 18.10
C SER A 1164 -15.84 19.50 17.52
N PHE A 1165 -16.20 18.37 18.12
CA PHE A 1165 -17.43 17.61 17.80
C PHE A 1165 -18.70 18.48 17.90
N ILE A 1166 -18.89 19.20 19.01
CA ILE A 1166 -20.05 20.10 19.16
C ILE A 1166 -19.99 21.26 18.16
N THR A 1167 -18.79 21.79 17.90
CA THR A 1167 -18.58 22.87 16.90
C THR A 1167 -18.99 22.42 15.50
N GLY A 1168 -18.66 21.19 15.11
CA GLY A 1168 -19.08 20.60 13.84
C GLY A 1168 -20.60 20.45 13.72
N SER A 1169 -21.26 19.92 14.76
CA SER A 1169 -22.73 19.85 14.81
C SER A 1169 -23.38 21.23 14.67
N VAL A 1170 -22.92 22.23 15.43
CA VAL A 1170 -23.44 23.60 15.37
C VAL A 1170 -23.19 24.25 14.00
N ALA A 1171 -22.09 23.93 13.32
CA ALA A 1171 -21.85 24.37 11.95
C ALA A 1171 -22.88 23.77 10.97
N CYS A 1172 -23.19 22.47 11.05
CA CYS A 1172 -24.25 21.83 10.24
C CYS A 1172 -25.63 22.45 10.49
N PHE A 1173 -25.94 22.78 11.75
CA PHE A 1173 -27.19 23.47 12.08
C PHE A 1173 -27.22 24.92 11.56
N LEU A 1174 -26.07 25.60 11.53
CA LEU A 1174 -25.96 26.95 10.98
C LEU A 1174 -26.12 26.95 9.45
N THR A 1175 -25.63 25.92 8.74
CA THR A 1175 -25.87 25.76 7.30
C THR A 1175 -27.31 25.36 6.99
N ALA A 1176 -27.93 24.52 7.83
CA ALA A 1176 -29.35 24.19 7.74
C ALA A 1176 -30.25 25.43 7.87
N CYS A 1177 -29.92 26.37 8.77
CA CYS A 1177 -30.62 27.65 8.85
C CYS A 1177 -30.52 28.47 7.56
N ILE A 1178 -29.36 28.48 6.88
CA ILE A 1178 -29.18 29.20 5.62
C ILE A 1178 -29.98 28.54 4.50
N ALA A 1179 -30.00 27.21 4.46
CA ALA A 1179 -30.84 26.46 3.54
C ALA A 1179 -32.32 26.81 3.76
N GLY A 1180 -32.81 26.71 5.00
CA GLY A 1180 -34.20 27.05 5.34
C GLY A 1180 -34.59 28.51 5.07
N LEU A 1181 -33.63 29.43 5.01
CA LEU A 1181 -33.82 30.84 4.64
C LEU A 1181 -33.91 31.02 3.10
N LEU A 1182 -33.08 30.31 2.35
CA LEU A 1182 -32.87 30.52 0.91
C LEU A 1182 -33.65 29.58 -0.02
N ILE A 1183 -34.21 28.48 0.48
CA ILE A 1183 -35.07 27.56 -0.28
C ILE A 1183 -36.43 28.20 -0.54
N ASP A 1184 -36.92 28.13 -1.78
CA ASP A 1184 -38.31 28.42 -2.09
C ASP A 1184 -39.20 27.24 -1.71
N ASP A 1185 -40.26 27.50 -0.96
CA ASP A 1185 -41.37 26.57 -0.88
C ASP A 1185 -42.16 26.61 -2.19
N PRO A 1186 -42.43 25.46 -2.84
CA PRO A 1186 -43.43 25.41 -3.89
C PRO A 1186 -44.77 25.85 -3.28
N GLN A 1187 -45.51 26.71 -3.98
CA GLN A 1187 -46.81 27.15 -3.49
C GLN A 1187 -47.75 25.94 -3.37
N ASP A 1188 -48.02 25.51 -2.13
CA ASP A 1188 -49.20 24.71 -1.82
C ASP A 1188 -50.41 25.56 -2.19
N SER A 1189 -50.94 25.30 -3.39
CA SER A 1189 -52.11 25.97 -3.94
C SER A 1189 -53.29 25.73 -3.01
N GLN A 1190 -53.71 26.76 -2.28
CA GLN A 1190 -54.92 26.72 -1.47
C GLN A 1190 -56.12 26.31 -2.35
N GLY A 1191 -56.71 25.17 -2.02
CA GLY A 1191 -58.02 24.66 -2.48
C GLY A 1191 -58.48 25.05 -3.89
N SER A 1192 -58.19 24.21 -4.90
CA SER A 1192 -58.91 24.21 -6.18
C SER A 1192 -58.87 22.81 -6.83
N PRO A 1193 -59.95 21.99 -6.72
CA PRO A 1193 -59.95 20.62 -7.20
C PRO A 1193 -60.26 20.55 -8.71
N SER A 1194 -59.25 20.76 -9.56
CA SER A 1194 -59.45 20.65 -11.04
C SER A 1194 -58.27 20.15 -11.89
N ASN A 1195 -57.01 20.17 -11.41
CA ASN A 1195 -55.84 19.80 -12.25
C ASN A 1195 -55.12 18.50 -11.83
N MET A 1196 -55.84 17.52 -11.27
CA MET A 1196 -55.28 16.23 -10.83
C MET A 1196 -55.20 15.19 -11.97
N ALA A 1197 -54.72 15.59 -13.16
CA ALA A 1197 -54.75 14.74 -14.36
C ALA A 1197 -53.56 14.88 -15.35
N ALA A 1198 -52.53 15.68 -15.04
CA ALA A 1198 -51.52 16.08 -16.04
C ALA A 1198 -50.04 15.86 -15.64
N LEU A 1199 -49.75 15.19 -14.52
CA LEU A 1199 -48.40 15.10 -13.95
C LEU A 1199 -47.82 13.66 -13.82
N SER A 1200 -48.37 12.69 -14.54
CA SER A 1200 -47.94 11.28 -14.47
C SER A 1200 -46.92 10.86 -15.53
N ASN A 1201 -46.21 11.79 -16.19
CA ASN A 1201 -45.50 11.48 -17.44
C ASN A 1201 -44.17 12.24 -17.66
N SER A 1202 -43.38 12.46 -16.61
CA SER A 1202 -42.01 13.00 -16.72
C SER A 1202 -41.07 12.44 -15.64
N THR A 1203 -40.83 11.13 -15.68
CA THR A 1203 -39.59 10.54 -15.18
C THR A 1203 -38.64 10.37 -16.35
N ASP A 1204 -37.64 11.25 -16.47
CA ASP A 1204 -36.37 11.01 -17.18
C ASP A 1204 -35.42 12.22 -16.99
N VAL A 1205 -34.12 11.91 -16.92
CA VAL A 1205 -32.90 12.74 -16.68
C VAL A 1205 -32.43 12.83 -15.22
#